data_AF-A0A8E0UUC8-F1
#
_entry.id   AF-A0A8E0UUC8-F1
#
_cell.length_a   1.000
_cell.length_b   1.000
_cell.length_c   1.000
_cell.angle_alpha   90.00
_cell.angle_beta   90.00
_cell.angle_gamma   90.00
#
_symmetry.space_group_name_H-M   'P 1'
#
loop_
_entity.id
_entity.type
_entity.pdbx_description
1 polymer ?
#
loop_
_entity_poly.entity_id
_entity_poly.type
_entity_poly.pdbx_seq_one_letter_code
_entity_poly.pdbx_strand_id
1 'polypeptide(L)'
;MFHLHQQLNSDGYQVDLVGWGEKLPASQDIVSLLDLEVPFFDGITKENLALFYKQSKITQRRTSSQIRPQDPRFAQVLGMARTLRPELGVPFATLEMQDFGPGSMEAICLLLRKIQRRTAEPTEVSEFDPDQEFAWTNGVIHVSRMYWLSIPEAGGSFSTATLEIGRPGLLNTLRCAPQPMKPLQPDEVRVKTMSVSMNYRELLVAMGVVPNEGQEVVGTDAGIVTAAGANVTNVSVGDRVMAISVAETSYTTELQLSSQLCARIPDDCGFQDASTLPTIYLTVLRTLREKVNLRGDQTVLIHSAAGGVGIAAIHYAKWAGAKIYATVSSPEKTAFLVEKMGVPKENIFYSRDSNFLDAVMRSTDGRGVGVVLNSLSGELLRASWQCVAEGGSMIEISKRDLLCRAQLAMSPFLANRSYIGVDIATLPLIEPTWVQEHLVTIVDLYSQGIIHPVRPITTFPANQVEDAFRHLQKGQHIGKLCIQFSDSPDLRLVPSVAELELRADRAYLFVGGMRGIGVWIARWMVSHGAKNLVFLSRSAGEKEEDRALVRELSEMGCQALTFAGDVADLATVQRVVSSIAMPIAGVIQLAMVLADTGVMDMDIGKWNAAVRPKVNGTWNLHEALPTDLDFFVMASSLSGIFGNYGQSNYAAANTFLDAFAQFRQSRGLAASTVDLGVVDEIGWVSRNASVHRKVPLMGFRSRNQLLHGLLSKTGIAKGQYIWQRDPRTALSRVHHQEGEVPSGSGEAKGGGLKTFLSAVQDNPEVLHDASSAQVTAKEIARQVSIYTMRDSEQEVDLTLSLQDFGVDSLVSIELRNWWKQAFGADVTVLQLMNSGSFLGLGQKAVDQLKQKYLKP
;
A
#
# COMPACT_ATOMS: atom_id res chain seq x y z
N MET A 1 29.86 24.63 -39.69
CA MET A 1 30.21 26.03 -39.39
C MET A 1 29.82 26.98 -40.53
N PHE A 2 30.23 26.69 -41.77
CA PHE A 2 29.92 27.52 -42.96
C PHE A 2 28.44 27.87 -43.14
N HIS A 3 27.53 26.88 -43.10
CA HIS A 3 26.09 27.12 -43.26
C HIS A 3 25.47 28.00 -42.17
N LEU A 4 25.93 27.89 -40.92
CA LEU A 4 25.45 28.72 -39.81
C LEU A 4 25.91 30.17 -39.98
N HIS A 5 27.17 30.37 -40.34
CA HIS A 5 27.72 31.69 -40.61
C HIS A 5 26.98 32.39 -41.76
N GLN A 6 26.68 31.65 -42.84
CA GLN A 6 25.89 32.16 -43.95
C GLN A 6 24.47 32.56 -43.52
N GLN A 7 23.80 31.72 -42.72
CA GLN A 7 22.44 31.98 -42.23
C GLN A 7 22.39 33.18 -41.26
N LEU A 8 23.36 33.30 -40.35
CA LEU A 8 23.44 34.44 -39.43
C LEU A 8 23.68 35.76 -40.18
N ASN A 9 24.55 35.75 -41.20
CA ASN A 9 24.77 36.92 -42.04
C ASN A 9 23.53 37.29 -42.86
N SER A 10 22.77 36.30 -43.38
CA SER A 10 21.51 36.58 -44.08
C SER A 10 20.44 37.16 -43.16
N ASP A 11 20.47 36.79 -41.88
CA ASP A 11 19.59 37.32 -40.84
C ASP A 11 20.06 38.68 -40.29
N GLY A 12 21.16 39.23 -40.81
CA GLY A 12 21.68 40.56 -40.49
C GLY A 12 22.66 40.63 -39.32
N TYR A 13 23.14 39.49 -38.80
CA TYR A 13 24.15 39.46 -37.74
C TYR A 13 25.57 39.63 -38.31
N GLN A 14 26.44 40.32 -37.57
CA GLN A 14 27.89 40.25 -37.77
C GLN A 14 28.45 39.13 -36.89
N VAL A 15 29.25 38.23 -37.46
CA VAL A 15 29.74 37.03 -36.78
C VAL A 15 31.26 37.04 -36.69
N ASP A 16 31.79 37.00 -35.47
CA ASP A 16 33.20 36.78 -35.20
C ASP A 16 33.44 35.30 -34.85
N LEU A 17 34.39 34.66 -35.52
CA LEU A 17 34.81 33.29 -35.20
C LEU A 17 35.98 33.33 -34.21
N VAL A 18 35.78 32.73 -33.04
CA VAL A 18 36.77 32.70 -31.97
C VAL A 18 37.14 31.25 -31.65
N GLY A 19 38.44 30.96 -31.62
CA GLY A 19 38.98 29.66 -31.24
C GLY A 19 38.86 29.39 -29.74
N TRP A 20 38.85 28.10 -29.35
CA TRP A 20 38.86 27.73 -27.94
C TRP A 20 40.14 28.23 -27.25
N GLY A 21 39.98 28.94 -26.11
CA GLY A 21 41.09 29.55 -25.37
C GLY A 21 41.44 30.98 -25.78
N GLU A 22 40.87 31.50 -26.87
CA GLU A 22 41.02 32.91 -27.26
C GLU A 22 40.12 33.83 -26.41
N LYS A 23 40.42 35.14 -26.39
CA LYS A 23 39.68 36.10 -25.57
C LYS A 23 38.32 36.40 -26.18
N LEU A 24 37.25 36.10 -25.43
CA LEU A 24 35.88 36.37 -25.86
C LEU A 24 35.54 37.86 -25.77
N PRO A 25 34.81 38.43 -26.74
CA PRO A 25 34.29 39.79 -26.68
C PRO A 25 33.23 39.92 -25.57
N ALA A 26 33.33 41.00 -24.78
CA ALA A 26 32.53 41.15 -23.55
C ALA A 26 31.05 41.54 -23.80
N SER A 27 30.73 42.04 -25.00
CA SER A 27 29.46 42.68 -25.37
C SER A 27 28.72 41.99 -26.54
N GLN A 28 29.10 40.75 -26.87
CA GLN A 28 28.46 39.98 -27.94
C GLN A 28 27.77 38.72 -27.37
N ASP A 29 26.71 38.27 -28.05
CA ASP A 29 26.12 36.97 -27.80
C ASP A 29 27.04 35.87 -28.34
N ILE A 30 27.18 34.78 -27.58
CA ILE A 30 28.10 33.71 -27.92
C ILE A 30 27.34 32.44 -28.27
N VAL A 31 27.62 31.89 -29.46
CA VAL A 31 27.18 30.55 -29.88
C VAL A 31 28.39 29.62 -29.94
N SER A 32 28.47 28.70 -28.99
CA SER A 32 29.53 27.70 -28.87
C SER A 32 29.18 26.41 -29.57
N LEU A 33 30.19 25.87 -30.23
CA LEU A 33 30.17 24.63 -30.99
C LEU A 33 31.11 23.57 -30.37
N LEU A 34 31.51 23.74 -29.11
CA LEU A 34 32.53 22.90 -28.46
C LEU A 34 32.10 21.44 -28.26
N ASP A 35 30.81 21.21 -28.21
CA ASP A 35 30.18 19.93 -27.89
C ASP A 35 29.40 19.37 -29.09
N LEU A 36 29.89 19.68 -30.29
CA LEU A 36 29.26 19.35 -31.56
C LEU A 36 29.74 18.00 -32.12
N GLU A 37 31.05 17.85 -32.21
CA GLU A 37 31.69 16.68 -32.84
C GLU A 37 32.14 15.66 -31.80
N VAL A 38 32.57 16.15 -30.63
CA VAL A 38 33.10 15.34 -29.53
C VAL A 38 32.45 15.81 -28.23
N PRO A 39 32.07 14.88 -27.31
CA PRO A 39 31.54 15.25 -26.01
C PRO A 39 32.58 16.02 -25.18
N PHE A 40 32.40 17.32 -25.02
CA PHE A 40 33.36 18.24 -24.41
C PHE A 40 33.70 17.90 -22.95
N PHE A 41 32.72 17.39 -22.20
CA PHE A 41 32.89 17.01 -20.80
C PHE A 41 33.38 15.58 -20.59
N ASP A 42 33.38 14.74 -21.63
CA ASP A 42 33.95 13.40 -21.57
C ASP A 42 35.48 13.49 -21.53
N GLY A 43 36.09 12.97 -20.45
CA GLY A 43 37.53 13.04 -20.27
C GLY A 43 38.12 14.46 -20.19
N ILE A 44 37.32 15.46 -19.78
CA ILE A 44 37.75 16.87 -19.73
C ILE A 44 39.05 17.05 -18.94
N THR A 45 39.96 17.88 -19.47
CA THR A 45 41.23 18.19 -18.79
C THR A 45 41.08 19.30 -17.76
N LYS A 46 42.05 19.40 -16.85
CA LYS A 46 42.10 20.49 -15.85
C LYS A 46 42.09 21.86 -16.51
N GLU A 47 42.83 22.01 -17.61
CA GLU A 47 42.96 23.24 -18.38
C GLU A 47 41.63 23.61 -19.04
N ASN A 48 40.95 22.65 -19.69
CA ASN A 48 39.68 22.88 -20.37
C ASN A 48 38.54 23.18 -19.38
N LEU A 49 38.53 22.51 -18.23
CA LEU A 49 37.55 22.77 -17.17
C LEU A 49 37.73 24.20 -16.62
N ALA A 50 38.97 24.63 -16.37
CA ALA A 50 39.26 25.98 -15.90
C ALA A 50 38.94 27.06 -16.96
N LEU A 51 39.20 26.78 -18.24
CA LEU A 51 38.85 27.66 -19.36
C LEU A 51 37.33 27.81 -19.50
N PHE A 52 36.58 26.71 -19.36
CA PHE A 52 35.11 26.73 -19.38
C PHE A 52 34.52 27.68 -18.35
N TYR A 53 35.02 27.68 -17.12
CA TYR A 53 34.54 28.60 -16.08
C TYR A 53 34.90 30.07 -16.34
N LYS A 54 36.07 30.34 -16.90
CA LYS A 54 36.51 31.70 -17.26
C LYS A 54 35.71 32.30 -18.43
N GLN A 55 35.10 31.45 -19.25
CA GLN A 55 34.43 31.82 -20.49
C GLN A 55 32.90 31.66 -20.43
N SER A 56 32.31 31.45 -19.24
CA SER A 56 30.94 30.98 -18.97
C SER A 56 29.74 31.82 -19.46
N LYS A 57 29.92 32.81 -20.35
CA LYS A 57 28.83 33.55 -21.05
C LYS A 57 28.31 32.83 -22.32
N ILE A 58 28.47 31.52 -22.41
CA ILE A 58 28.38 30.78 -23.68
C ILE A 58 27.00 30.14 -23.87
N THR A 59 26.34 30.32 -25.02
CA THR A 59 25.21 29.48 -25.46
C THR A 59 25.77 28.26 -26.19
N GLN A 60 25.42 27.02 -25.85
CA GLN A 60 26.05 25.82 -26.47
C GLN A 60 25.12 25.06 -27.44
N ARG A 61 25.71 24.63 -28.57
CA ARG A 61 25.12 23.76 -29.60
C ARG A 61 25.58 22.32 -29.41
N ARG A 62 24.67 21.34 -29.59
CA ARG A 62 24.95 19.91 -29.29
C ARG A 62 24.28 18.94 -30.25
N THR A 63 24.76 17.70 -30.21
CA THR A 63 24.13 16.50 -30.78
C THR A 63 23.05 15.98 -29.82
N SER A 64 21.98 15.34 -30.32
CA SER A 64 20.85 14.87 -29.50
C SER A 64 21.26 13.92 -28.37
N SER A 65 20.86 14.24 -27.15
CA SER A 65 21.19 13.52 -25.91
C SER A 65 19.93 13.16 -25.07
N GLN A 66 18.86 13.95 -25.17
CA GLN A 66 17.58 13.72 -24.47
C GLN A 66 16.57 12.90 -25.27
N ILE A 67 16.66 12.94 -26.60
CA ILE A 67 15.73 12.28 -27.52
C ILE A 67 16.53 11.33 -28.39
N ARG A 68 16.43 10.02 -28.12
CA ARG A 68 17.14 8.97 -28.88
C ARG A 68 18.65 9.25 -29.00
N PRO A 69 19.37 9.39 -27.88
CA PRO A 69 20.80 9.66 -27.87
C PRO A 69 21.58 8.61 -28.68
N GLN A 70 22.42 9.08 -29.60
CA GLN A 70 23.39 8.22 -30.30
C GLN A 70 24.64 7.98 -29.47
N ASP A 71 25.03 8.97 -28.66
CA ASP A 71 26.11 8.89 -27.70
C ASP A 71 25.69 9.59 -26.41
N PRO A 72 25.50 8.85 -25.30
CA PRO A 72 25.00 9.41 -24.06
C PRO A 72 26.01 10.34 -23.37
N ARG A 73 27.28 10.35 -23.79
CA ARG A 73 28.33 11.17 -23.17
C ARG A 73 28.11 12.67 -23.38
N PHE A 74 27.39 13.07 -24.43
CA PHE A 74 26.94 14.45 -24.66
C PHE A 74 25.93 14.94 -23.61
N ALA A 75 25.27 14.05 -22.85
CA ALA A 75 24.26 14.47 -21.88
C ALA A 75 24.86 15.15 -20.64
N GLN A 76 26.14 14.91 -20.32
CA GLN A 76 26.81 15.43 -19.11
C GLN A 76 26.66 16.95 -18.95
N VAL A 77 26.65 17.65 -20.07
CA VAL A 77 26.60 19.09 -20.05
C VAL A 77 25.19 19.65 -19.82
N LEU A 78 24.14 18.84 -19.94
CA LEU A 78 22.81 19.20 -19.45
C LEU A 78 22.82 19.32 -17.93
N GLY A 79 23.38 18.33 -17.23
CA GLY A 79 23.53 18.37 -15.78
C GLY A 79 24.37 19.56 -15.32
N MET A 80 25.49 19.83 -15.99
CA MET A 80 26.29 21.03 -15.75
C MET A 80 25.46 22.31 -15.93
N ALA A 81 24.78 22.46 -17.07
CA ALA A 81 24.00 23.66 -17.39
C ALA A 81 22.86 23.89 -16.40
N ARG A 82 22.14 22.83 -16.03
CA ARG A 82 21.02 22.87 -15.07
C ARG A 82 21.46 23.35 -13.68
N THR A 83 22.67 23.03 -13.24
CA THR A 83 23.24 23.58 -12.00
C THR A 83 23.80 25.00 -12.19
N LEU A 84 24.52 25.23 -13.30
CA LEU A 84 25.23 26.49 -13.57
C LEU A 84 24.28 27.69 -13.72
N ARG A 85 23.12 27.51 -14.37
CA ARG A 85 22.09 28.55 -14.57
C ARG A 85 21.64 29.20 -13.25
N PRO A 86 21.04 28.46 -12.28
CA PRO A 86 20.60 29.06 -11.02
C PRO A 86 21.75 29.46 -10.11
N GLU A 87 22.90 28.79 -10.19
CA GLU A 87 24.04 29.06 -9.31
C GLU A 87 24.78 30.36 -9.65
N LEU A 88 24.94 30.67 -10.95
CA LEU A 88 25.61 31.88 -11.40
C LEU A 88 24.66 32.96 -11.91
N GLY A 89 23.37 32.67 -12.06
CA GLY A 89 22.37 33.59 -12.61
C GLY A 89 22.66 33.99 -14.07
N VAL A 90 23.34 33.13 -14.83
CA VAL A 90 23.76 33.44 -16.20
C VAL A 90 22.72 32.98 -17.24
N PRO A 91 22.50 33.75 -18.32
CA PRO A 91 21.60 33.36 -19.40
C PRO A 91 22.24 32.28 -20.29
N PHE A 92 22.24 31.04 -19.80
CA PHE A 92 22.87 29.90 -20.48
C PHE A 92 21.82 28.98 -21.10
N ALA A 93 21.64 29.08 -22.42
CA ALA A 93 20.71 28.22 -23.16
C ALA A 93 21.42 27.06 -23.86
N THR A 94 20.72 25.94 -24.00
CA THR A 94 21.21 24.74 -24.68
C THR A 94 20.27 24.32 -25.79
N LEU A 95 20.81 24.05 -26.97
CA LEU A 95 20.09 23.45 -28.09
C LEU A 95 20.78 22.14 -28.51
N GLU A 96 20.05 21.04 -28.37
CA GLU A 96 20.40 19.73 -28.91
C GLU A 96 19.88 19.59 -30.34
N MET A 97 20.57 18.84 -31.19
CA MET A 97 20.20 18.69 -32.59
C MET A 97 20.36 17.25 -33.06
N GLN A 98 19.34 16.75 -33.75
CA GLN A 98 19.38 15.46 -34.43
C GLN A 98 20.25 15.50 -35.71
N ASP A 99 20.25 16.62 -36.43
CA ASP A 99 20.91 16.78 -37.73
C ASP A 99 21.51 18.19 -37.91
N PHE A 100 22.35 18.32 -38.92
CA PHE A 100 23.13 19.52 -39.21
C PHE A 100 22.76 20.18 -40.56
N GLY A 101 21.48 20.13 -40.95
CA GLY A 101 20.98 20.72 -42.19
C GLY A 101 20.53 22.19 -42.09
N PRO A 102 20.00 22.77 -43.19
CA PRO A 102 19.50 24.16 -43.21
C PRO A 102 18.43 24.44 -42.13
N GLY A 103 17.52 23.50 -41.89
CA GLY A 103 16.46 23.64 -40.88
C GLY A 103 17.00 23.78 -39.45
N SER A 104 18.06 23.05 -39.09
CA SER A 104 18.66 23.21 -37.75
C SER A 104 19.46 24.51 -37.62
N MET A 105 19.92 25.11 -38.72
CA MET A 105 20.51 26.46 -38.68
C MET A 105 19.44 27.52 -38.43
N GLU A 106 18.29 27.41 -39.10
CA GLU A 106 17.14 28.29 -38.87
C GLU A 106 16.65 28.20 -37.42
N ALA A 107 16.61 26.99 -36.85
CA ALA A 107 16.26 26.79 -35.44
C ALA A 107 17.20 27.53 -34.47
N ILE A 108 18.51 27.55 -34.75
CA ILE A 108 19.49 28.31 -33.96
C ILE A 108 19.16 29.81 -34.04
N CYS A 109 18.95 30.36 -35.24
CA CYS A 109 18.62 31.77 -35.41
C CYS A 109 17.29 32.16 -34.74
N LEU A 110 16.29 31.27 -34.77
CA LEU A 110 15.01 31.47 -34.09
C LEU A 110 15.17 31.53 -32.57
N LEU A 111 15.97 30.62 -31.99
CA LEU A 111 16.23 30.63 -30.55
C LEU A 111 17.08 31.82 -30.12
N LEU A 112 18.08 32.20 -30.92
CA LEU A 112 18.90 33.38 -30.65
C LEU A 112 18.03 34.65 -30.57
N ARG A 113 17.14 34.85 -31.56
CA ARG A 113 16.15 35.94 -31.55
C ARG A 113 15.22 35.87 -30.34
N LYS A 114 14.75 34.68 -29.98
CA LYS A 114 13.88 34.48 -28.80
C LYS A 114 14.58 34.88 -27.50
N ILE A 115 15.87 34.56 -27.36
CA ILE A 115 16.68 34.90 -26.18
C ILE A 115 16.92 36.42 -26.14
N GLN A 116 17.38 37.01 -27.25
CA GLN A 116 17.68 38.45 -27.36
C GLN A 116 16.44 39.33 -27.08
N ARG A 117 15.27 38.97 -27.61
CA ARG A 117 14.01 39.71 -27.35
C ARG A 117 13.65 39.75 -25.87
N ARG A 118 13.86 38.66 -25.13
CA ARG A 118 13.60 38.61 -23.68
C ARG A 118 14.56 39.50 -22.88
N THR A 119 15.81 39.59 -23.31
CA THR A 119 16.79 40.48 -22.67
C THR A 119 16.46 41.95 -22.91
N ALA A 120 15.86 42.29 -24.06
CA ALA A 120 15.49 43.66 -24.43
C ALA A 120 14.17 44.15 -23.81
N GLU A 121 13.18 43.26 -23.64
CA GLU A 121 11.86 43.58 -23.08
C GLU A 121 11.57 42.67 -21.86
N PRO A 122 11.99 43.05 -20.64
CA PRO A 122 11.63 42.30 -19.44
C PRO A 122 10.14 42.54 -19.13
N THR A 123 9.26 41.71 -19.69
CA THR A 123 7.82 41.72 -19.40
C THR A 123 7.57 41.49 -17.91
N GLU A 124 6.57 42.19 -17.34
CA GLU A 124 6.06 41.95 -15.98
C GLU A 124 5.67 40.47 -15.81
N VAL A 125 6.52 39.75 -15.05
CA VAL A 125 6.29 38.51 -14.30
C VAL A 125 5.44 37.43 -15.02
N SER A 126 6.09 36.62 -15.85
CA SER A 126 5.68 35.21 -15.95
C SER A 126 6.07 34.51 -14.64
N GLU A 127 5.16 33.74 -14.03
CA GLU A 127 5.44 32.97 -12.80
C GLU A 127 6.54 31.89 -12.97
N PHE A 128 7.02 31.66 -14.20
CA PHE A 128 8.02 30.64 -14.57
C PHE A 128 9.34 31.25 -15.05
N ASP A 129 10.45 30.54 -14.81
CA ASP A 129 11.73 30.81 -15.48
C ASP A 129 11.58 30.64 -17.01
N PRO A 130 12.22 31.42 -17.89
CA PRO A 130 12.35 31.08 -19.31
C PRO A 130 12.73 29.62 -19.58
N ASP A 131 12.17 29.02 -20.64
CA ASP A 131 12.77 27.82 -21.22
C ASP A 131 14.19 28.13 -21.70
N GLN A 132 15.17 27.39 -21.19
CA GLN A 132 16.59 27.54 -21.53
C GLN A 132 17.18 26.26 -22.14
N GLU A 133 16.35 25.27 -22.43
CA GLU A 133 16.76 23.95 -22.89
C GLU A 133 15.84 23.46 -24.01
N PHE A 134 16.43 23.18 -25.17
CA PHE A 134 15.72 22.92 -26.42
C PHE A 134 16.33 21.72 -27.14
N ALA A 135 15.51 20.98 -27.87
CA ALA A 135 15.97 19.90 -28.74
C ALA A 135 15.34 19.99 -30.13
N TRP A 136 16.16 20.07 -31.18
CA TRP A 136 15.75 20.01 -32.56
C TRP A 136 15.67 18.55 -33.02
N THR A 137 14.48 18.09 -33.40
CA THR A 137 14.25 16.72 -33.88
C THR A 137 13.11 16.74 -34.90
N ASN A 138 13.27 16.01 -36.01
CA ASN A 138 12.28 15.86 -37.08
C ASN A 138 11.66 17.19 -37.57
N GLY A 139 12.48 18.25 -37.69
CA GLY A 139 12.01 19.54 -38.20
C GLY A 139 11.32 20.44 -37.15
N VAL A 140 11.32 20.06 -35.87
CA VAL A 140 10.61 20.78 -34.80
C VAL A 140 11.53 21.03 -33.61
N ILE A 141 11.36 22.18 -32.95
CA ILE A 141 12.00 22.50 -31.68
C ILE A 141 11.12 21.99 -30.53
N HIS A 142 11.62 21.00 -29.81
CA HIS A 142 11.03 20.44 -28.60
C HIS A 142 11.56 21.13 -27.35
N VAL A 143 10.74 21.10 -26.30
CA VAL A 143 11.09 21.53 -24.96
C VAL A 143 10.69 20.43 -23.98
N SER A 144 11.59 20.06 -23.08
CA SER A 144 11.36 18.98 -22.13
C SER A 144 10.35 19.38 -21.06
N ARG A 145 9.45 18.44 -20.72
CA ARG A 145 8.43 18.57 -19.68
C ARG A 145 8.27 17.23 -18.98
N MET A 146 7.92 17.25 -17.70
CA MET A 146 7.59 16.04 -16.95
C MET A 146 6.11 15.71 -17.14
N TYR A 147 5.82 14.43 -17.34
CA TYR A 147 4.47 13.89 -17.47
C TYR A 147 4.22 12.84 -16.40
N TRP A 148 2.98 12.78 -15.92
CA TRP A 148 2.52 11.69 -15.09
C TRP A 148 2.20 10.49 -15.97
N LEU A 149 2.93 9.40 -15.78
CA LEU A 149 2.58 8.12 -16.36
C LEU A 149 1.85 7.29 -15.30
N SER A 150 0.61 6.93 -15.59
CA SER A 150 -0.07 5.87 -14.86
C SER A 150 0.47 4.56 -15.40
N ILE A 151 1.21 3.80 -14.58
CA ILE A 151 1.60 2.45 -14.96
C ILE A 151 0.29 1.65 -15.06
N PRO A 152 -0.06 1.14 -16.26
CA PRO A 152 -1.23 0.28 -16.40
C PRO A 152 -1.01 -0.90 -15.48
N GLU A 153 -1.85 -1.05 -14.47
CA GLU A 153 -1.90 -2.27 -13.70
C GLU A 153 -2.22 -3.37 -14.72
N ALA A 154 -1.34 -4.38 -14.83
CA ALA A 154 -1.47 -5.41 -15.85
C ALA A 154 -2.83 -6.08 -15.68
N GLY A 155 -3.73 -5.81 -16.62
CA GLY A 155 -5.04 -6.45 -16.70
C GLY A 155 -4.88 -7.91 -17.08
N GLY A 156 -4.44 -8.72 -16.12
CA GLY A 156 -4.54 -10.17 -16.24
C GLY A 156 -6.02 -10.56 -16.24
N SER A 157 -6.42 -11.40 -17.18
CA SER A 157 -7.61 -12.22 -17.00
C SER A 157 -7.25 -13.24 -15.92
N PHE A 158 -7.78 -13.04 -14.71
CA PHE A 158 -7.55 -13.96 -13.61
C PHE A 158 -8.78 -14.84 -13.43
N SER A 159 -8.56 -16.16 -13.31
CA SER A 159 -9.63 -17.15 -13.11
C SER A 159 -10.15 -17.16 -11.67
N THR A 160 -9.37 -16.67 -10.71
CA THR A 160 -9.64 -16.76 -9.27
C THR A 160 -9.41 -15.42 -8.58
N ALA A 161 -10.35 -15.05 -7.70
CA ALA A 161 -10.34 -13.79 -6.98
C ALA A 161 -10.72 -13.99 -5.50
N THR A 162 -10.03 -13.26 -4.62
CA THR A 162 -10.15 -13.37 -3.17
C THR A 162 -10.27 -11.99 -2.55
N LEU A 163 -11.09 -11.85 -1.51
CA LEU A 163 -11.24 -10.60 -0.76
C LEU A 163 -9.98 -10.27 0.04
N GLU A 164 -9.39 -9.11 -0.22
CA GLU A 164 -8.28 -8.54 0.52
C GLU A 164 -8.77 -7.39 1.41
N ILE A 165 -8.33 -7.38 2.66
CA ILE A 165 -8.50 -6.24 3.56
C ILE A 165 -7.32 -5.30 3.34
N GLY A 166 -7.50 -4.21 2.59
CA GLY A 166 -6.41 -3.29 2.29
C GLY A 166 -5.80 -2.65 3.55
N ARG A 167 -6.63 -2.19 4.51
CA ARG A 167 -6.19 -1.71 5.83
C ARG A 167 -7.20 -2.11 6.91
N PRO A 168 -6.80 -2.93 7.90
CA PRO A 168 -7.64 -3.23 9.06
C PRO A 168 -8.14 -1.96 9.76
N GLY A 169 -9.43 -1.94 10.11
CA GLY A 169 -10.10 -0.80 10.73
C GLY A 169 -10.80 0.17 9.76
N LEU A 170 -10.70 -0.06 8.46
CA LEU A 170 -11.37 0.74 7.42
C LEU A 170 -12.06 -0.16 6.38
N LEU A 171 -13.37 -0.38 6.53
CA LEU A 171 -14.14 -1.28 5.66
C LEU A 171 -14.17 -0.84 4.17
N ASN A 172 -13.99 0.46 3.89
CA ASN A 172 -13.89 0.96 2.51
C ASN A 172 -12.59 0.58 1.79
N THR A 173 -11.70 -0.16 2.45
CA THR A 173 -10.48 -0.71 1.84
C THR A 173 -10.61 -2.18 1.45
N LEU A 174 -11.79 -2.79 1.67
CA LEU A 174 -12.11 -4.13 1.20
C LEU A 174 -12.12 -4.15 -0.34
N ARG A 175 -11.40 -5.08 -0.94
CA ARG A 175 -11.31 -5.22 -2.41
C ARG A 175 -11.11 -6.67 -2.81
N CYS A 176 -11.52 -7.06 -4.03
CA CYS A 176 -11.18 -8.37 -4.57
C CYS A 176 -9.87 -8.27 -5.34
N ALA A 177 -8.90 -9.12 -4.98
CA ALA A 177 -7.60 -9.24 -5.61
C ALA A 177 -7.47 -10.61 -6.29
N PRO A 178 -6.79 -10.70 -7.44
CA PRO A 178 -6.42 -11.98 -8.03
C PRO A 178 -5.56 -12.81 -7.09
N GLN A 179 -5.84 -14.11 -6.99
CA GLN A 179 -5.02 -15.02 -6.21
C GLN A 179 -4.63 -16.25 -7.05
N PRO A 180 -3.34 -16.45 -7.38
CA PRO A 180 -2.90 -17.63 -8.07
C PRO A 180 -3.08 -18.88 -7.20
N MET A 181 -3.62 -19.94 -7.80
CA MET A 181 -3.87 -21.21 -7.10
C MET A 181 -2.59 -22.03 -7.00
N LYS A 182 -2.32 -22.57 -5.81
CA LYS A 182 -1.21 -23.50 -5.58
C LYS A 182 -1.49 -24.86 -6.24
N PRO A 183 -0.47 -25.67 -6.57
CA PRO A 183 -0.67 -27.05 -6.98
C PRO A 183 -1.48 -27.83 -5.94
N LEU A 184 -2.43 -28.65 -6.40
CA LEU A 184 -3.32 -29.44 -5.54
C LEU A 184 -2.54 -30.56 -4.84
N GLN A 185 -2.62 -30.64 -3.51
CA GLN A 185 -1.97 -31.71 -2.75
C GLN A 185 -2.81 -33.01 -2.74
N PRO A 186 -2.22 -34.17 -2.40
CA PRO A 186 -2.92 -35.47 -2.45
C PRO A 186 -4.20 -35.57 -1.62
N ASP A 187 -4.25 -34.90 -0.46
CA ASP A 187 -5.39 -34.95 0.48
C ASP A 187 -6.32 -33.71 0.36
N GLU A 188 -6.12 -32.87 -0.65
CA GLU A 188 -6.85 -31.63 -0.84
C GLU A 188 -7.91 -31.71 -1.93
N VAL A 189 -8.92 -30.84 -1.83
CA VAL A 189 -9.95 -30.62 -2.83
C VAL A 189 -9.99 -29.16 -3.25
N ARG A 190 -10.40 -28.93 -4.50
CA ARG A 190 -10.79 -27.60 -4.99
C ARG A 190 -12.29 -27.53 -5.11
N VAL A 191 -12.86 -26.42 -4.64
CA VAL A 191 -14.29 -26.19 -4.61
C VAL A 191 -14.58 -24.83 -5.24
N LYS A 192 -15.37 -24.82 -6.32
CA LYS A 192 -15.95 -23.58 -6.85
C LYS A 192 -16.95 -23.03 -5.84
N THR A 193 -16.65 -21.88 -5.28
CA THR A 193 -17.48 -21.25 -4.26
C THR A 193 -18.76 -20.71 -4.88
N MET A 194 -19.91 -21.06 -4.31
CA MET A 194 -21.22 -20.56 -4.75
C MET A 194 -21.84 -19.61 -3.72
N SER A 195 -21.67 -19.92 -2.43
CA SER A 195 -22.18 -19.09 -1.32
C SER A 195 -21.24 -19.14 -0.13
N VAL A 196 -21.03 -18.00 0.51
CA VAL A 196 -20.22 -17.86 1.73
C VAL A 196 -21.07 -17.23 2.82
N SER A 197 -21.19 -17.88 3.99
CA SER A 197 -21.90 -17.31 5.13
C SER A 197 -20.96 -16.43 5.95
N MET A 198 -21.38 -15.19 6.23
CA MET A 198 -20.62 -14.25 7.05
C MET A 198 -20.79 -14.58 8.54
N ASN A 199 -19.70 -14.55 9.31
CA ASN A 199 -19.75 -14.53 10.78
C ASN A 199 -19.21 -13.20 11.34
N TYR A 200 -19.50 -12.97 12.62
CA TYR A 200 -19.15 -11.71 13.29
C TYR A 200 -17.63 -11.57 13.52
N ARG A 201 -16.90 -12.68 13.55
CA ARG A 201 -15.44 -12.70 13.72
C ARG A 201 -14.75 -11.98 12.55
N GLU A 202 -15.22 -12.19 11.33
CA GLU A 202 -14.69 -11.63 10.09
C GLU A 202 -14.79 -10.10 10.11
N LEU A 203 -15.90 -9.57 10.63
CA LEU A 203 -16.04 -8.14 10.89
C LEU A 203 -14.99 -7.67 11.92
N LEU A 204 -14.80 -8.38 13.03
CA LEU A 204 -13.81 -7.98 14.04
C LEU A 204 -12.37 -8.02 13.51
N VAL A 205 -12.06 -8.95 12.61
CA VAL A 205 -10.77 -9.03 11.90
C VAL A 205 -10.63 -7.86 10.92
N ALA A 206 -11.63 -7.61 10.07
CA ALA A 206 -11.65 -6.46 9.16
C ALA A 206 -11.52 -5.12 9.89
N MET A 207 -11.99 -5.06 11.12
CA MET A 207 -11.93 -3.89 12.01
C MET A 207 -10.63 -3.77 12.81
N GLY A 208 -9.74 -4.78 12.74
CA GLY A 208 -8.50 -4.81 13.51
C GLY A 208 -8.69 -4.97 15.03
N VAL A 209 -9.85 -5.45 15.46
CA VAL A 209 -10.15 -5.71 16.89
C VAL A 209 -9.58 -7.06 17.32
N VAL A 210 -9.64 -8.05 16.43
CA VAL A 210 -9.07 -9.39 16.60
C VAL A 210 -7.88 -9.52 15.64
N PRO A 211 -6.71 -10.01 16.09
CA PRO A 211 -5.57 -10.20 15.21
C PRO A 211 -5.85 -11.27 14.16
N ASN A 212 -5.36 -11.06 12.94
CA ASN A 212 -5.40 -12.07 11.87
C ASN A 212 -4.06 -12.81 11.82
N GLU A 213 -3.93 -13.91 12.56
CA GLU A 213 -2.69 -14.69 12.60
C GLU A 213 -2.63 -15.79 11.52
N GLY A 214 -3.58 -15.81 10.57
CA GLY A 214 -3.58 -16.73 9.43
C GLY A 214 -3.80 -18.22 9.79
N GLN A 215 -4.04 -18.54 11.06
CA GLN A 215 -4.16 -19.89 11.60
C GLN A 215 -5.47 -20.10 12.37
N GLU A 216 -6.59 -19.61 11.84
CA GLU A 216 -7.92 -19.84 12.42
C GLU A 216 -8.98 -19.97 11.31
N VAL A 217 -10.14 -20.53 11.62
CA VAL A 217 -11.31 -20.55 10.72
C VAL A 217 -11.78 -19.15 10.44
N VAL A 218 -12.01 -18.86 9.17
CA VAL A 218 -12.46 -17.54 8.72
C VAL A 218 -13.81 -17.56 8.03
N GLY A 219 -14.34 -18.70 7.61
CA GLY A 219 -15.70 -18.72 7.09
C GLY A 219 -16.25 -20.10 6.77
N THR A 220 -17.43 -20.07 6.18
CA THR A 220 -18.23 -21.25 5.87
C THR A 220 -18.79 -21.12 4.49
N ASP A 221 -18.49 -22.11 3.67
CA ASP A 221 -18.65 -22.04 2.24
C ASP A 221 -19.52 -23.20 1.76
N ALA A 222 -20.25 -22.97 0.69
CA ALA A 222 -20.94 -24.02 -0.04
C ALA A 222 -20.64 -23.88 -1.52
N GLY A 223 -20.40 -25.00 -2.18
CA GLY A 223 -19.91 -25.00 -3.54
C GLY A 223 -19.89 -26.37 -4.20
N ILE A 224 -19.22 -26.43 -5.35
CA ILE A 224 -19.11 -27.64 -6.18
C ILE A 224 -17.65 -28.04 -6.28
N VAL A 225 -17.33 -29.31 -6.04
CA VAL A 225 -15.96 -29.83 -6.16
C VAL A 225 -15.51 -29.79 -7.63
N THR A 226 -14.42 -29.08 -7.93
CA THR A 226 -13.83 -28.95 -9.28
C THR A 226 -12.63 -29.86 -9.48
N ALA A 227 -11.90 -30.18 -8.42
CA ALA A 227 -10.77 -31.12 -8.45
C ALA A 227 -10.61 -31.81 -7.09
N ALA A 228 -10.06 -33.04 -7.11
CA ALA A 228 -9.76 -33.81 -5.92
C ALA A 228 -8.37 -34.44 -6.03
N GLY A 229 -7.62 -34.41 -4.93
CA GLY A 229 -6.31 -35.05 -4.82
C GLY A 229 -6.40 -36.58 -4.82
N ALA A 230 -5.26 -37.23 -5.04
CA ALA A 230 -5.19 -38.68 -5.25
C ALA A 230 -5.65 -39.54 -4.05
N ASN A 231 -5.57 -39.00 -2.83
CA ASN A 231 -5.94 -39.69 -1.60
C ASN A 231 -7.36 -39.36 -1.12
N VAL A 232 -8.08 -38.47 -1.81
CA VAL A 232 -9.40 -38.03 -1.40
C VAL A 232 -10.43 -39.13 -1.67
N THR A 233 -11.14 -39.56 -0.63
CA THR A 233 -12.17 -40.62 -0.73
C THR A 233 -13.56 -40.20 -0.28
N ASN A 234 -13.69 -39.08 0.43
CA ASN A 234 -14.95 -38.65 1.04
C ASN A 234 -15.84 -37.79 0.13
N VAL A 235 -15.29 -37.23 -0.96
CA VAL A 235 -16.01 -36.42 -1.95
C VAL A 235 -15.42 -36.65 -3.35
N SER A 236 -16.21 -36.42 -4.40
CA SER A 236 -15.81 -36.56 -5.81
C SER A 236 -16.05 -35.27 -6.60
N VAL A 237 -15.36 -35.13 -7.74
CA VAL A 237 -15.57 -33.99 -8.66
C VAL A 237 -17.03 -33.94 -9.11
N GLY A 238 -17.64 -32.76 -9.03
CA GLY A 238 -19.07 -32.53 -9.30
C GLY A 238 -19.97 -32.62 -8.06
N ASP A 239 -19.48 -33.15 -6.93
CA ASP A 239 -20.26 -33.17 -5.70
C ASP A 239 -20.55 -31.75 -5.20
N ARG A 240 -21.77 -31.57 -4.70
CA ARG A 240 -22.17 -30.37 -3.95
C ARG A 240 -21.72 -30.54 -2.51
N VAL A 241 -21.00 -29.57 -1.97
CA VAL A 241 -20.40 -29.66 -0.64
C VAL A 241 -20.63 -28.39 0.17
N MET A 242 -20.65 -28.57 1.50
CA MET A 242 -20.40 -27.51 2.45
C MET A 242 -18.99 -27.69 3.02
N ALA A 243 -18.32 -26.58 3.34
CA ALA A 243 -16.93 -26.57 3.75
C ALA A 243 -16.65 -25.52 4.84
N ILE A 244 -15.55 -25.72 5.56
CA ILE A 244 -15.00 -24.75 6.51
C ILE A 244 -13.58 -24.38 6.08
N SER A 245 -13.35 -23.09 5.82
CA SER A 245 -12.06 -22.58 5.37
C SER A 245 -11.14 -22.20 6.53
N VAL A 246 -9.88 -22.60 6.44
CA VAL A 246 -8.78 -22.09 7.28
C VAL A 246 -7.82 -21.32 6.38
N ALA A 247 -8.03 -20.02 6.28
CA ALA A 247 -7.27 -19.12 5.41
C ALA A 247 -7.35 -17.69 5.97
N GLU A 248 -6.70 -16.70 5.36
CA GLU A 248 -6.87 -15.30 5.78
C GLU A 248 -8.30 -14.77 5.54
N THR A 249 -9.03 -15.37 4.59
CA THR A 249 -10.41 -15.06 4.22
C THR A 249 -11.09 -16.26 3.56
N SER A 250 -12.41 -16.37 3.71
CA SER A 250 -13.28 -17.33 3.02
C SER A 250 -13.92 -16.78 1.75
N TYR A 251 -13.89 -15.45 1.57
CA TYR A 251 -14.54 -14.78 0.45
C TYR A 251 -13.68 -14.89 -0.82
N THR A 252 -13.69 -16.06 -1.45
CA THR A 252 -12.96 -16.36 -2.68
C THR A 252 -13.83 -17.09 -3.68
N THR A 253 -13.57 -16.91 -4.97
CA THR A 253 -14.28 -17.60 -6.06
C THR A 253 -13.98 -19.11 -6.11
N GLU A 254 -12.80 -19.53 -5.63
CA GLU A 254 -12.41 -20.94 -5.60
C GLU A 254 -11.59 -21.25 -4.35
N LEU A 255 -12.01 -22.27 -3.60
CA LEU A 255 -11.37 -22.70 -2.37
C LEU A 255 -10.47 -23.90 -2.63
N GLN A 256 -9.32 -23.95 -1.97
CA GLN A 256 -8.47 -25.14 -1.89
C GLN A 256 -8.24 -25.48 -0.41
N LEU A 257 -8.71 -26.65 0.01
CA LEU A 257 -8.68 -27.09 1.42
C LEU A 257 -8.52 -28.61 1.55
N SER A 258 -8.15 -29.07 2.75
CA SER A 258 -8.17 -30.51 3.09
C SER A 258 -9.57 -31.09 2.90
N SER A 259 -9.66 -32.29 2.33
CA SER A 259 -10.95 -32.94 2.12
C SER A 259 -11.71 -33.22 3.43
N GLN A 260 -11.01 -33.29 4.58
CA GLN A 260 -11.61 -33.46 5.91
C GLN A 260 -12.48 -32.27 6.34
N LEU A 261 -12.25 -31.08 5.77
CA LEU A 261 -12.98 -29.87 6.13
C LEU A 261 -14.20 -29.62 5.22
N CYS A 262 -14.66 -30.64 4.49
CA CYS A 262 -15.85 -30.59 3.67
C CYS A 262 -16.71 -31.86 3.77
N ALA A 263 -18.01 -31.69 3.54
CA ALA A 263 -18.97 -32.80 3.48
C ALA A 263 -19.98 -32.56 2.36
N ARG A 264 -20.42 -33.66 1.72
CA ARG A 264 -21.44 -33.63 0.67
C ARG A 264 -22.79 -33.19 1.22
N ILE A 265 -23.45 -32.28 0.52
CA ILE A 265 -24.80 -31.81 0.88
C ILE A 265 -25.87 -32.51 0.04
N PRO A 266 -27.09 -32.71 0.58
CA PRO A 266 -28.22 -33.26 -0.16
C PRO A 266 -28.65 -32.39 -1.34
N ASP A 267 -29.30 -33.00 -2.34
CA ASP A 267 -29.70 -32.29 -3.56
C ASP A 267 -30.79 -31.23 -3.32
N ASP A 268 -31.61 -31.42 -2.30
CA ASP A 268 -32.65 -30.47 -1.87
C ASP A 268 -32.11 -29.31 -1.01
N CYS A 269 -30.84 -29.36 -0.59
CA CYS A 269 -30.20 -28.31 0.20
C CYS A 269 -29.53 -27.26 -0.71
N GLY A 270 -30.16 -26.09 -0.88
CA GLY A 270 -29.56 -24.99 -1.65
C GLY A 270 -28.22 -24.50 -1.08
N PHE A 271 -27.32 -23.99 -1.92
CA PHE A 271 -25.98 -23.53 -1.46
C PHE A 271 -26.04 -22.45 -0.38
N GLN A 272 -27.02 -21.54 -0.46
CA GLN A 272 -27.22 -20.51 0.56
C GLN A 272 -27.52 -21.14 1.92
N ASP A 273 -28.50 -22.04 1.95
CA ASP A 273 -28.88 -22.78 3.14
C ASP A 273 -27.71 -23.60 3.71
N ALA A 274 -27.04 -24.36 2.84
CA ALA A 274 -25.88 -25.17 3.19
C ALA A 274 -24.74 -24.34 3.81
N SER A 275 -24.43 -23.16 3.25
CA SER A 275 -23.37 -22.30 3.78
C SER A 275 -23.66 -21.78 5.20
N THR A 276 -24.92 -21.77 5.64
CA THR A 276 -25.26 -21.35 7.00
C THR A 276 -24.99 -22.42 8.06
N LEU A 277 -24.92 -23.70 7.69
CA LEU A 277 -24.97 -24.82 8.65
C LEU A 277 -23.64 -25.06 9.41
N PRO A 278 -22.47 -25.19 8.75
CA PRO A 278 -21.27 -25.73 9.41
C PRO A 278 -20.85 -25.01 10.70
N THR A 279 -20.52 -23.71 10.64
CA THR A 279 -19.97 -23.02 11.83
C THR A 279 -20.93 -23.01 13.00
N ILE A 280 -22.20 -22.69 12.77
CA ILE A 280 -23.17 -22.54 13.86
C ILE A 280 -23.54 -23.89 14.48
N TYR A 281 -23.66 -24.96 13.68
CA TYR A 281 -24.02 -26.27 14.21
C TYR A 281 -22.81 -27.00 14.80
N LEU A 282 -21.59 -26.83 14.28
CA LEU A 282 -20.39 -27.28 14.99
C LEU A 282 -20.27 -26.60 16.35
N THR A 283 -20.60 -25.30 16.44
CA THR A 283 -20.68 -24.58 17.72
C THR A 283 -21.68 -25.25 18.64
N VAL A 284 -22.91 -25.49 18.18
CA VAL A 284 -23.97 -26.11 18.99
C VAL A 284 -23.64 -27.55 19.40
N LEU A 285 -23.07 -28.36 18.52
CA LEU A 285 -22.68 -29.73 18.82
C LEU A 285 -21.54 -29.75 19.84
N ARG A 286 -20.49 -28.95 19.65
CA ARG A 286 -19.40 -28.86 20.63
C ARG A 286 -19.90 -28.35 21.97
N THR A 287 -20.78 -27.34 21.99
CA THR A 287 -21.24 -26.71 23.23
C THR A 287 -22.35 -27.52 23.91
N LEU A 288 -23.53 -27.57 23.31
CA LEU A 288 -24.75 -28.11 23.91
C LEU A 288 -24.78 -29.65 23.92
N ARG A 289 -24.22 -30.32 22.91
CA ARG A 289 -24.22 -31.79 22.86
C ARG A 289 -23.05 -32.40 23.65
N GLU A 290 -21.82 -31.96 23.40
CA GLU A 290 -20.64 -32.60 23.99
C GLU A 290 -20.28 -32.07 25.36
N LYS A 291 -20.13 -30.74 25.52
CA LYS A 291 -19.58 -30.16 26.75
C LYS A 291 -20.56 -30.14 27.91
N VAL A 292 -21.84 -29.81 27.66
CA VAL A 292 -22.87 -29.78 28.72
C VAL A 292 -23.87 -30.93 28.64
N ASN A 293 -23.91 -31.66 27.52
CA ASN A 293 -24.86 -32.76 27.29
C ASN A 293 -26.30 -32.37 27.66
N LEU A 294 -26.84 -31.35 26.96
CA LEU A 294 -28.14 -30.76 27.23
C LEU A 294 -29.27 -31.81 27.12
N ARG A 295 -30.08 -31.92 28.18
CA ARG A 295 -31.21 -32.87 28.29
C ARG A 295 -32.54 -32.14 28.44
N GLY A 296 -33.63 -32.86 28.19
CA GLY A 296 -34.97 -32.29 28.18
C GLY A 296 -35.49 -31.80 29.53
N ASP A 297 -34.94 -32.30 30.63
CA ASP A 297 -35.27 -31.85 31.99
C ASP A 297 -34.54 -30.56 32.40
N GLN A 298 -33.62 -30.06 31.56
CA GLN A 298 -32.79 -28.89 31.87
C GLN A 298 -33.37 -27.58 31.30
N THR A 299 -32.89 -26.46 31.83
CA THR A 299 -33.19 -25.11 31.35
C THR A 299 -31.96 -24.50 30.69
N VAL A 300 -32.15 -23.76 29.59
CA VAL A 300 -31.08 -23.08 28.86
C VAL A 300 -31.40 -21.61 28.63
N LEU A 301 -30.46 -20.72 28.94
CA LEU A 301 -30.48 -19.31 28.54
C LEU A 301 -29.60 -19.09 27.32
N ILE A 302 -30.19 -18.63 26.22
CA ILE A 302 -29.51 -18.39 24.95
C ILE A 302 -29.41 -16.88 24.72
N HIS A 303 -28.19 -16.34 24.77
CA HIS A 303 -27.94 -14.95 24.44
C HIS A 303 -27.92 -14.71 22.93
N SER A 304 -28.23 -13.47 22.51
CA SER A 304 -28.32 -13.09 21.09
C SER A 304 -29.15 -14.05 20.25
N ALA A 305 -30.29 -14.49 20.78
CA ALA A 305 -31.04 -15.65 20.30
C ALA A 305 -31.57 -15.54 18.87
N ALA A 306 -31.70 -14.32 18.34
CA ALA A 306 -32.10 -14.05 16.96
C ALA A 306 -30.93 -14.08 15.95
N GLY A 307 -29.69 -14.29 16.39
CA GLY A 307 -28.52 -14.47 15.53
C GLY A 307 -28.31 -15.93 15.10
N GLY A 308 -27.31 -16.17 14.25
CA GLY A 308 -27.03 -17.50 13.69
C GLY A 308 -26.88 -18.63 14.72
N VAL A 309 -25.95 -18.49 15.67
CA VAL A 309 -25.74 -19.50 16.73
C VAL A 309 -26.96 -19.61 17.63
N GLY A 310 -27.63 -18.49 17.95
CA GLY A 310 -28.82 -18.49 18.80
C GLY A 310 -29.98 -19.29 18.20
N ILE A 311 -30.24 -19.11 16.91
CA ILE A 311 -31.29 -19.85 16.19
C ILE A 311 -30.95 -21.34 16.12
N ALA A 312 -29.71 -21.70 15.78
CA ALA A 312 -29.26 -23.09 15.78
C ALA A 312 -29.37 -23.74 17.16
N ALA A 313 -29.01 -23.01 18.22
CA ALA A 313 -29.13 -23.46 19.60
C ALA A 313 -30.60 -23.69 20.01
N ILE A 314 -31.53 -22.83 19.55
CA ILE A 314 -32.97 -23.04 19.78
C ILE A 314 -33.47 -24.30 19.07
N HIS A 315 -33.09 -24.52 17.81
CA HIS A 315 -33.46 -25.75 17.10
C HIS A 315 -33.01 -26.99 17.87
N TYR A 316 -31.75 -27.02 18.29
CA TYR A 316 -31.20 -28.14 19.05
C TYR A 316 -31.84 -28.29 20.45
N ALA A 317 -32.03 -27.19 21.18
CA ALA A 317 -32.63 -27.22 22.52
C ALA A 317 -34.09 -27.70 22.49
N LYS A 318 -34.85 -27.32 21.45
CA LYS A 318 -36.21 -27.84 21.23
C LYS A 318 -36.22 -29.34 20.98
N TRP A 319 -35.33 -29.82 20.13
CA TRP A 319 -35.19 -31.24 19.87
C TRP A 319 -34.78 -32.02 21.14
N ALA A 320 -33.86 -31.45 21.93
CA ALA A 320 -33.46 -32.02 23.22
C ALA A 320 -34.59 -31.98 24.27
N GLY A 321 -35.64 -31.18 24.05
CA GLY A 321 -36.77 -30.99 24.97
C GLY A 321 -36.54 -29.99 26.11
N ALA A 322 -35.44 -29.24 26.07
CA ALA A 322 -35.05 -28.33 27.15
C ALA A 322 -35.93 -27.08 27.20
N LYS A 323 -36.14 -26.51 28.40
CA LYS A 323 -36.87 -25.24 28.56
C LYS A 323 -35.98 -24.06 28.17
N ILE A 324 -36.43 -23.27 27.20
CA ILE A 324 -35.65 -22.19 26.60
C ILE A 324 -36.01 -20.83 27.22
N TYR A 325 -34.97 -20.13 27.66
CA TYR A 325 -34.94 -18.70 27.93
C TYR A 325 -34.03 -18.02 26.91
N ALA A 326 -34.35 -16.81 26.49
CA ALA A 326 -33.65 -16.13 25.41
C ALA A 326 -33.48 -14.65 25.68
N THR A 327 -32.44 -14.03 25.10
CA THR A 327 -32.32 -12.56 25.08
C THR A 327 -32.20 -12.02 23.66
N VAL A 328 -32.86 -10.89 23.39
CA VAL A 328 -32.85 -10.18 22.09
C VAL A 328 -32.79 -8.66 22.26
N SER A 329 -32.40 -7.96 21.18
CA SER A 329 -32.11 -6.53 21.21
C SER A 329 -33.23 -5.63 20.67
N SER A 330 -34.30 -6.17 20.08
CA SER A 330 -35.39 -5.36 19.52
C SER A 330 -36.74 -6.09 19.57
N PRO A 331 -37.86 -5.35 19.56
CA PRO A 331 -39.20 -5.94 19.49
C PRO A 331 -39.42 -6.81 18.25
N GLU A 332 -38.80 -6.49 17.10
CA GLU A 332 -38.93 -7.32 15.89
C GLU A 332 -38.29 -8.69 16.10
N LYS A 333 -37.14 -8.73 16.79
CA LYS A 333 -36.46 -9.99 17.16
C LYS A 333 -37.29 -10.79 18.17
N THR A 334 -37.99 -10.13 19.09
CA THR A 334 -38.93 -10.79 20.00
C THR A 334 -40.09 -11.43 19.22
N ALA A 335 -40.72 -10.68 18.31
CA ALA A 335 -41.80 -11.20 17.48
C ALA A 335 -41.34 -12.42 16.65
N PHE A 336 -40.14 -12.34 16.05
CA PHE A 336 -39.55 -13.46 15.34
C PHE A 336 -39.40 -14.71 16.20
N LEU A 337 -38.87 -14.58 17.43
CA LEU A 337 -38.71 -15.73 18.32
C LEU A 337 -40.04 -16.34 18.77
N VAL A 338 -41.06 -15.52 18.98
CA VAL A 338 -42.41 -16.00 19.35
C VAL A 338 -43.08 -16.71 18.17
N GLU A 339 -43.14 -16.04 17.02
CA GLU A 339 -43.94 -16.49 15.88
C GLU A 339 -43.28 -17.60 15.06
N LYS A 340 -41.95 -17.53 14.87
CA LYS A 340 -41.21 -18.45 14.01
C LYS A 340 -40.47 -19.51 14.81
N MET A 341 -39.92 -19.11 15.96
CA MET A 341 -39.15 -20.03 16.80
C MET A 341 -39.96 -20.59 17.96
N GLY A 342 -41.23 -20.22 18.15
CA GLY A 342 -42.12 -20.75 19.19
C GLY A 342 -41.55 -20.67 20.62
N VAL A 343 -40.74 -19.64 20.91
CA VAL A 343 -40.25 -19.37 22.27
C VAL A 343 -41.32 -18.52 22.98
N PRO A 344 -41.82 -18.91 24.16
CA PRO A 344 -42.83 -18.13 24.87
C PRO A 344 -42.35 -16.72 25.17
N LYS A 345 -43.23 -15.72 25.00
CA LYS A 345 -42.87 -14.29 25.14
C LYS A 345 -42.33 -13.97 26.53
N GLU A 346 -42.88 -14.61 27.55
CA GLU A 346 -42.48 -14.51 28.96
C GLU A 346 -41.05 -15.00 29.24
N ASN A 347 -40.48 -15.82 28.35
CA ASN A 347 -39.12 -16.32 28.47
C ASN A 347 -38.10 -15.52 27.64
N ILE A 348 -38.52 -14.40 27.02
CA ILE A 348 -37.67 -13.55 26.18
C ILE A 348 -37.38 -12.24 26.89
N PHE A 349 -36.09 -11.95 27.08
CA PHE A 349 -35.60 -10.76 27.79
C PHE A 349 -34.78 -9.83 26.89
N TYR A 350 -34.55 -8.60 27.35
CA TYR A 350 -33.75 -7.62 26.61
C TYR A 350 -32.25 -7.88 26.78
N SER A 351 -31.47 -7.75 25.70
CA SER A 351 -30.05 -8.17 25.66
C SER A 351 -29.02 -7.06 25.75
N ARG A 352 -29.42 -5.77 25.85
CA ARG A 352 -28.48 -4.62 25.86
C ARG A 352 -28.24 -4.03 27.24
N ASP A 353 -28.88 -4.56 28.27
CA ASP A 353 -28.65 -4.22 29.67
C ASP A 353 -28.66 -5.49 30.53
N SER A 354 -28.32 -5.36 31.82
CA SER A 354 -28.28 -6.47 32.76
C SER A 354 -29.65 -6.83 33.36
N ASN A 355 -30.75 -6.18 32.94
CA ASN A 355 -32.07 -6.39 33.54
C ASN A 355 -32.62 -7.80 33.27
N PHE A 356 -32.06 -8.51 32.28
CA PHE A 356 -32.39 -9.91 32.06
C PHE A 356 -32.05 -10.80 33.27
N LEU A 357 -31.07 -10.42 34.10
CA LEU A 357 -30.72 -11.19 35.31
C LEU A 357 -31.92 -11.29 36.24
N ASP A 358 -32.49 -10.15 36.65
CA ASP A 358 -33.65 -10.12 37.54
C ASP A 358 -34.88 -10.79 36.92
N ALA A 359 -35.03 -10.68 35.60
CA ALA A 359 -36.11 -11.34 34.88
C ALA A 359 -35.95 -12.87 34.84
N VAL A 360 -34.74 -13.37 34.59
CA VAL A 360 -34.41 -14.81 34.62
C VAL A 360 -34.61 -15.36 36.04
N MET A 361 -34.09 -14.67 37.06
CA MET A 361 -34.23 -15.12 38.45
C MET A 361 -35.69 -15.17 38.88
N ARG A 362 -36.51 -14.16 38.52
CA ARG A 362 -37.97 -14.21 38.78
C ARG A 362 -38.67 -15.35 38.03
N SER A 363 -38.29 -15.59 36.77
CA SER A 363 -38.90 -16.64 35.94
C SER A 363 -38.45 -18.06 36.28
N THR A 364 -37.52 -18.20 37.22
CA THR A 364 -36.93 -19.46 37.69
C THR A 364 -37.03 -19.63 39.21
N ASP A 365 -37.89 -18.85 39.87
CA ASP A 365 -38.10 -18.86 41.33
C ASP A 365 -36.79 -18.70 42.13
N GLY A 366 -35.87 -17.87 41.64
CA GLY A 366 -34.58 -17.61 42.24
C GLY A 366 -33.52 -18.70 42.00
N ARG A 367 -33.84 -19.76 41.24
CA ARG A 367 -32.91 -20.88 40.98
C ARG A 367 -31.85 -20.52 39.93
N GLY A 368 -32.20 -19.71 38.93
CA GLY A 368 -31.39 -19.53 37.72
C GLY A 368 -31.62 -20.63 36.69
N VAL A 369 -30.73 -20.70 35.69
CA VAL A 369 -30.80 -21.67 34.58
C VAL A 369 -29.66 -22.68 34.62
N GLY A 370 -29.94 -23.93 34.19
CA GLY A 370 -28.96 -25.02 34.21
C GLY A 370 -27.81 -24.81 33.24
N VAL A 371 -28.08 -24.24 32.06
CA VAL A 371 -27.08 -23.92 31.05
C VAL A 371 -27.23 -22.48 30.58
N VAL A 372 -26.13 -21.73 30.48
CA VAL A 372 -26.10 -20.41 29.84
C VAL A 372 -25.17 -20.47 28.64
N LEU A 373 -25.70 -20.24 27.44
CA LEU A 373 -24.90 -20.05 26.22
C LEU A 373 -24.66 -18.56 26.02
N ASN A 374 -23.47 -18.10 26.41
CA ASN A 374 -23.12 -16.69 26.42
C ASN A 374 -22.31 -16.25 25.21
N SER A 375 -22.73 -15.12 24.63
CA SER A 375 -22.00 -14.39 23.59
C SER A 375 -21.81 -12.91 23.94
N LEU A 376 -22.22 -12.49 25.15
CA LEU A 376 -22.15 -11.11 25.62
C LEU A 376 -20.81 -10.87 26.32
N SER A 377 -20.44 -9.60 26.48
CA SER A 377 -19.14 -9.18 27.02
C SER A 377 -19.28 -8.21 28.19
N GLY A 378 -18.21 -8.03 28.96
CA GLY A 378 -18.13 -7.06 30.06
C GLY A 378 -19.14 -7.32 31.19
N GLU A 379 -19.88 -6.28 31.62
CA GLU A 379 -20.86 -6.42 32.71
C GLU A 379 -21.98 -7.40 32.38
N LEU A 380 -22.37 -7.51 31.10
CA LEU A 380 -23.40 -8.44 30.68
C LEU A 380 -22.94 -9.90 30.85
N LEU A 381 -21.68 -10.21 30.57
CA LEU A 381 -21.08 -11.52 30.85
C LEU A 381 -21.16 -11.85 32.34
N ARG A 382 -20.89 -10.88 33.23
CA ARG A 382 -20.98 -11.07 34.68
C ARG A 382 -22.42 -11.33 35.13
N ALA A 383 -23.38 -10.60 34.57
CA ALA A 383 -24.81 -10.84 34.82
C ALA A 383 -25.23 -12.24 34.33
N SER A 384 -24.77 -12.67 33.16
CA SER A 384 -24.99 -14.02 32.64
C SER A 384 -24.39 -15.10 33.55
N TRP A 385 -23.21 -14.87 34.12
CA TRP A 385 -22.59 -15.80 35.08
C TRP A 385 -23.43 -15.96 36.36
N GLN A 386 -24.10 -14.90 36.81
CA GLN A 386 -25.00 -14.94 37.96
C GLN A 386 -26.33 -15.64 37.66
N CYS A 387 -26.73 -15.74 36.37
CA CYS A 387 -27.93 -16.48 35.97
C CYS A 387 -27.76 -18.00 36.09
N VAL A 388 -26.54 -18.51 36.24
CA VAL A 388 -26.27 -19.96 36.28
C VAL A 388 -26.77 -20.55 37.60
N ALA A 389 -27.61 -21.58 37.53
CA ALA A 389 -28.09 -22.31 38.69
C ALA A 389 -26.96 -23.06 39.41
N GLU A 390 -27.20 -23.47 40.65
CA GLU A 390 -26.32 -24.40 41.36
C GLU A 390 -26.18 -25.71 40.57
N GLY A 391 -24.94 -26.21 40.42
CA GLY A 391 -24.61 -27.35 39.56
C GLY A 391 -24.66 -27.06 38.05
N GLY A 392 -25.02 -25.84 37.65
CA GLY A 392 -25.16 -25.43 36.25
C GLY A 392 -23.83 -25.11 35.56
N SER A 393 -23.90 -24.87 34.25
CA SER A 393 -22.74 -24.57 33.40
C SER A 393 -22.92 -23.31 32.57
N MET A 394 -21.88 -22.48 32.52
CA MET A 394 -21.74 -21.36 31.58
C MET A 394 -20.86 -21.79 30.41
N ILE A 395 -21.33 -21.53 29.20
CA ILE A 395 -20.58 -21.73 27.96
C ILE A 395 -20.24 -20.36 27.39
N GLU A 396 -18.95 -20.07 27.27
CA GLU A 396 -18.44 -18.82 26.71
C GLU A 396 -17.95 -19.04 25.27
N ILE A 397 -18.58 -18.33 24.33
CA ILE A 397 -18.16 -18.34 22.91
C ILE A 397 -17.62 -16.97 22.44
N SER A 398 -17.60 -15.93 23.28
CA SER A 398 -17.00 -14.63 22.95
C SER A 398 -15.49 -14.64 23.16
N LYS A 399 -14.72 -14.18 22.16
CA LYS A 399 -13.26 -14.03 22.27
C LYS A 399 -12.81 -12.75 22.97
N ARG A 400 -13.64 -11.70 23.03
CA ARG A 400 -13.19 -10.35 23.41
C ARG A 400 -12.62 -10.32 24.84
N ASP A 401 -13.39 -10.77 25.83
CA ASP A 401 -12.97 -10.74 27.24
C ASP A 401 -11.84 -11.73 27.52
N LEU A 402 -11.80 -12.86 26.81
CA LEU A 402 -10.70 -13.83 26.87
C LEU A 402 -9.38 -13.21 26.40
N LEU A 403 -9.39 -12.49 25.26
CA LEU A 403 -8.22 -11.78 24.74
C LEU A 403 -7.79 -10.61 25.64
N CYS A 404 -8.75 -9.93 26.27
CA CYS A 404 -8.48 -8.84 27.21
C CYS A 404 -8.07 -9.30 28.62
N ARG A 405 -7.93 -10.61 28.87
CA ARG A 405 -7.57 -11.18 30.18
C ARG A 405 -8.50 -10.71 31.31
N ALA A 406 -9.81 -10.73 31.05
CA ALA A 406 -10.82 -10.35 32.03
C ALA A 406 -10.79 -11.25 33.28
N GLN A 407 -11.21 -10.69 34.42
CA GLN A 407 -11.29 -11.42 35.69
C GLN A 407 -12.65 -12.07 35.87
N LEU A 408 -12.65 -13.34 36.32
CA LEU A 408 -13.85 -14.11 36.65
C LEU A 408 -13.99 -14.25 38.17
N ALA A 409 -15.19 -13.99 38.69
CA ALA A 409 -15.46 -14.17 40.12
C ALA A 409 -15.43 -15.65 40.50
N MET A 410 -14.66 -16.00 41.53
CA MET A 410 -14.48 -17.38 41.97
C MET A 410 -15.59 -17.88 42.93
N SER A 411 -16.34 -16.98 43.56
CA SER A 411 -17.40 -17.36 44.51
C SER A 411 -18.50 -18.25 43.91
N PRO A 412 -18.94 -18.08 42.64
CA PRO A 412 -20.02 -18.91 42.09
C PRO A 412 -19.67 -20.39 41.95
N PHE A 413 -18.37 -20.75 41.89
CA PHE A 413 -17.91 -22.13 41.83
C PHE A 413 -18.18 -22.93 43.10
N LEU A 414 -18.39 -22.26 44.26
CA LEU A 414 -18.79 -22.93 45.51
C LEU A 414 -20.13 -23.67 45.40
N ALA A 415 -20.98 -23.25 44.45
CA ALA A 415 -22.25 -23.90 44.12
C ALA A 415 -22.08 -24.97 43.01
N ASN A 416 -20.91 -25.62 42.93
CA ASN A 416 -20.58 -26.64 41.93
C ASN A 416 -20.83 -26.22 40.46
N ARG A 417 -20.68 -24.92 40.16
CA ARG A 417 -20.87 -24.39 38.81
C ARG A 417 -19.64 -24.64 37.94
N SER A 418 -19.86 -24.84 36.65
CA SER A 418 -18.79 -24.96 35.64
C SER A 418 -18.76 -23.76 34.69
N TYR A 419 -17.56 -23.35 34.28
CA TYR A 419 -17.35 -22.30 33.27
C TYR A 419 -16.49 -22.88 32.14
N ILE A 420 -17.04 -22.91 30.92
CA ILE A 420 -16.46 -23.64 29.78
C ILE A 420 -16.26 -22.67 28.63
N GLY A 421 -15.01 -22.34 28.32
CA GLY A 421 -14.66 -21.60 27.10
C GLY A 421 -14.62 -22.53 25.89
N VAL A 422 -15.26 -22.13 24.79
CA VAL A 422 -15.25 -22.88 23.54
C VAL A 422 -14.89 -21.97 22.38
N ASP A 423 -13.82 -22.34 21.67
CA ASP A 423 -13.38 -21.66 20.45
C ASP A 423 -13.44 -22.62 19.27
N ILE A 424 -14.44 -22.44 18.41
CA ILE A 424 -14.63 -23.27 17.21
C ILE A 424 -13.61 -22.93 16.12
N ALA A 425 -13.02 -21.73 16.16
CA ALA A 425 -12.15 -21.27 15.10
C ALA A 425 -10.81 -22.00 15.03
N THR A 426 -10.43 -22.73 16.08
CA THR A 426 -9.19 -23.52 16.11
C THR A 426 -9.43 -24.98 15.77
N LEU A 427 -10.68 -25.49 15.88
CA LEU A 427 -10.98 -26.92 15.75
C LEU A 427 -10.53 -27.55 14.42
N PRO A 428 -10.70 -26.91 13.25
CA PRO A 428 -10.20 -27.47 11.99
C PRO A 428 -8.69 -27.68 11.93
N LEU A 429 -7.92 -27.01 12.78
CA LEU A 429 -6.46 -27.19 12.86
C LEU A 429 -6.08 -28.26 13.88
N ILE A 430 -6.73 -28.26 15.04
CA ILE A 430 -6.35 -29.15 16.15
C ILE A 430 -7.05 -30.51 16.13
N GLU A 431 -8.26 -30.57 15.60
CA GLU A 431 -9.13 -31.76 15.56
C GLU A 431 -9.86 -31.89 14.20
N PRO A 432 -9.16 -31.94 13.05
CA PRO A 432 -9.79 -31.96 11.72
C PRO A 432 -10.68 -33.20 11.50
N THR A 433 -10.32 -34.35 12.08
CA THR A 433 -11.15 -35.56 12.05
C THR A 433 -12.48 -35.35 12.75
N TRP A 434 -12.48 -34.70 13.91
CA TRP A 434 -13.72 -34.37 14.63
C TRP A 434 -14.60 -33.47 13.79
N VAL A 435 -14.01 -32.46 13.13
CA VAL A 435 -14.74 -31.57 12.22
C VAL A 435 -15.39 -32.35 11.09
N GLN A 436 -14.64 -33.25 10.44
CA GLN A 436 -15.16 -34.09 9.37
C GLN A 436 -16.37 -34.93 9.81
N GLU A 437 -16.26 -35.63 10.93
CA GLU A 437 -17.32 -36.48 11.48
C GLU A 437 -18.58 -35.67 11.81
N HIS A 438 -18.40 -34.45 12.33
CA HIS A 438 -19.50 -33.60 12.74
C HIS A 438 -20.12 -32.84 11.56
N LEU A 439 -19.38 -32.55 10.49
CA LEU A 439 -19.96 -32.08 9.23
C LEU A 439 -20.90 -33.12 8.64
N VAL A 440 -20.52 -34.40 8.65
CA VAL A 440 -21.41 -35.51 8.23
C VAL A 440 -22.63 -35.59 9.15
N THR A 441 -22.42 -35.52 10.47
CA THR A 441 -23.52 -35.52 11.45
C THR A 441 -24.51 -34.38 11.22
N ILE A 442 -24.05 -33.19 10.82
CA ILE A 442 -24.92 -32.05 10.48
C ILE A 442 -25.81 -32.41 9.29
N VAL A 443 -25.26 -33.04 8.24
CA VAL A 443 -26.04 -33.48 7.07
C VAL A 443 -27.08 -34.53 7.45
N ASP A 444 -26.73 -35.46 8.33
CA ASP A 444 -27.66 -36.49 8.82
C ASP A 444 -28.81 -35.87 9.62
N LEU A 445 -28.50 -34.97 10.56
CA LEU A 445 -29.51 -34.27 11.37
C LEU A 445 -30.42 -33.38 10.50
N TYR A 446 -29.87 -32.76 9.45
CA TYR A 446 -30.65 -31.98 8.50
C TYR A 446 -31.60 -32.88 7.69
N SER A 447 -31.10 -34.02 7.20
CA SER A 447 -31.90 -34.99 6.44
C SER A 447 -33.02 -35.62 7.27
N GLN A 448 -32.82 -35.75 8.59
CA GLN A 448 -33.82 -36.20 9.55
C GLN A 448 -34.84 -35.11 9.92
N GLY A 449 -34.65 -33.86 9.48
CA GLY A 449 -35.50 -32.72 9.84
C GLY A 449 -35.36 -32.28 11.29
N ILE A 450 -34.29 -32.67 11.98
CA ILE A 450 -34.00 -32.27 13.38
C ILE A 450 -33.43 -30.86 13.43
N ILE A 451 -32.54 -30.54 12.49
CA ILE A 451 -31.96 -29.20 12.34
C ILE A 451 -32.39 -28.59 11.01
N HIS A 452 -32.36 -27.25 10.95
CA HIS A 452 -32.79 -26.50 9.78
C HIS A 452 -31.79 -25.38 9.46
N PRO A 453 -31.66 -24.99 8.19
CA PRO A 453 -30.93 -23.78 7.81
C PRO A 453 -31.49 -22.56 8.55
N VAL A 454 -30.60 -21.67 8.99
CA VAL A 454 -31.02 -20.48 9.73
C VAL A 454 -31.72 -19.52 8.78
N ARG A 455 -32.96 -19.15 9.11
CA ARG A 455 -33.76 -18.16 8.37
C ARG A 455 -34.16 -16.99 9.29
N PRO A 456 -34.28 -15.75 8.76
CA PRO A 456 -34.05 -15.36 7.37
C PRO A 456 -32.55 -15.33 6.99
N ILE A 457 -32.28 -15.45 5.69
CA ILE A 457 -30.94 -15.27 5.10
C ILE A 457 -30.96 -13.99 4.28
N THR A 458 -30.15 -13.01 4.66
CA THR A 458 -29.92 -11.80 3.86
C THR A 458 -28.76 -12.06 2.92
N THR A 459 -28.98 -11.88 1.61
CA THR A 459 -27.96 -12.20 0.59
C THR A 459 -27.44 -10.95 -0.07
N PHE A 460 -26.14 -10.93 -0.35
CA PHE A 460 -25.45 -9.88 -1.10
C PHE A 460 -24.67 -10.51 -2.25
N PRO A 461 -24.65 -9.91 -3.44
CA PRO A 461 -23.73 -10.33 -4.50
C PRO A 461 -22.29 -10.03 -4.10
N ALA A 462 -21.33 -10.80 -4.62
CA ALA A 462 -19.90 -10.65 -4.27
C ALA A 462 -19.32 -9.25 -4.53
N ASN A 463 -19.88 -8.48 -5.46
CA ASN A 463 -19.48 -7.10 -5.73
C ASN A 463 -19.99 -6.08 -4.69
N GLN A 464 -20.88 -6.48 -3.77
CA GLN A 464 -21.41 -5.67 -2.66
C GLN A 464 -20.91 -6.17 -1.29
N VAL A 465 -19.73 -6.78 -1.26
CA VAL A 465 -19.14 -7.30 -0.01
C VAL A 465 -18.96 -6.21 1.05
N GLU A 466 -18.58 -4.98 0.68
CA GLU A 466 -18.48 -3.86 1.62
C GLU A 466 -19.83 -3.58 2.29
N ASP A 467 -20.91 -3.48 1.51
CA ASP A 467 -22.26 -3.23 2.02
C ASP A 467 -22.71 -4.34 2.97
N ALA A 468 -22.34 -5.59 2.68
CA ALA A 468 -22.62 -6.73 3.54
C ALA A 468 -21.91 -6.62 4.90
N PHE A 469 -20.63 -6.24 4.91
CA PHE A 469 -19.86 -6.00 6.14
C PHE A 469 -20.46 -4.85 6.97
N ARG A 470 -20.87 -3.76 6.30
CA ARG A 470 -21.52 -2.63 7.00
C ARG A 470 -22.91 -2.99 7.53
N HIS A 471 -23.68 -3.81 6.80
CA HIS A 471 -24.95 -4.33 7.31
C HIS A 471 -24.74 -5.22 8.55
N LEU A 472 -23.71 -6.08 8.51
CA LEU A 472 -23.32 -6.90 9.65
C LEU A 472 -22.95 -6.06 10.87
N GLN A 473 -22.22 -4.95 10.67
CA GLN A 473 -21.78 -4.02 11.71
C GLN A 473 -22.94 -3.40 12.49
N LYS A 474 -24.05 -3.05 11.84
CA LYS A 474 -25.22 -2.46 12.50
C LYS A 474 -25.88 -3.40 13.53
N GLY A 475 -25.67 -4.71 13.43
CA GLY A 475 -26.23 -5.71 14.35
C GLY A 475 -27.77 -5.83 14.33
N GLN A 476 -28.42 -5.25 13.32
CA GLN A 476 -29.88 -5.23 13.18
C GLN A 476 -30.45 -6.50 12.53
N HIS A 477 -29.60 -7.29 11.87
CA HIS A 477 -30.02 -8.50 11.17
C HIS A 477 -30.61 -9.56 12.11
N ILE A 478 -31.50 -10.38 11.54
CA ILE A 478 -32.01 -11.63 12.11
C ILE A 478 -31.45 -12.76 11.24
N GLY A 479 -31.00 -13.86 11.84
CA GLY A 479 -30.46 -14.98 11.10
C GLY A 479 -29.03 -14.74 10.61
N LYS A 480 -28.78 -14.99 9.32
CA LYS A 480 -27.44 -15.01 8.72
C LYS A 480 -27.35 -14.12 7.47
N LEU A 481 -26.15 -13.59 7.23
CA LEU A 481 -25.80 -12.95 5.97
C LEU A 481 -24.99 -13.92 5.11
N CYS A 482 -25.23 -13.91 3.80
CA CYS A 482 -24.44 -14.70 2.84
C CYS A 482 -24.01 -13.85 1.64
N ILE A 483 -22.79 -14.10 1.15
CA ILE A 483 -22.27 -13.56 -0.10
C ILE A 483 -22.45 -14.61 -1.20
N GLN A 484 -23.03 -14.21 -2.32
CA GLN A 484 -23.23 -15.07 -3.48
C GLN A 484 -22.18 -14.80 -4.56
N PHE A 485 -21.60 -15.88 -5.04
CA PHE A 485 -20.68 -15.88 -6.18
C PHE A 485 -21.43 -16.39 -7.41
N SER A 486 -21.60 -15.52 -8.41
CA SER A 486 -22.22 -15.86 -9.71
C SER A 486 -21.20 -16.49 -10.67
N ASP A 487 -21.69 -17.21 -11.68
CA ASP A 487 -20.85 -17.78 -12.75
C ASP A 487 -20.11 -16.72 -13.59
N SER A 488 -20.60 -15.47 -13.57
CA SER A 488 -19.92 -14.29 -14.10
C SER A 488 -19.86 -13.26 -12.99
N PRO A 489 -18.81 -13.27 -12.16
CA PRO A 489 -18.63 -12.26 -11.15
C PRO A 489 -18.32 -10.94 -11.87
N ASP A 490 -19.22 -9.96 -11.81
CA ASP A 490 -18.88 -8.55 -12.11
C ASP A 490 -18.05 -7.98 -10.95
N LEU A 491 -17.00 -8.72 -10.59
CA LEU A 491 -16.04 -8.38 -9.56
C LEU A 491 -15.11 -7.35 -10.18
N ARG A 492 -15.08 -6.15 -9.59
CA ARG A 492 -14.03 -5.17 -9.88
C ARG A 492 -12.72 -5.72 -9.34
N LEU A 493 -12.03 -6.50 -10.16
CA LEU A 493 -10.69 -6.97 -9.87
C LEU A 493 -9.75 -5.77 -9.96
N VAL A 494 -9.08 -5.44 -8.86
CA VAL A 494 -7.91 -4.58 -8.96
C VAL A 494 -6.83 -5.43 -9.63
N PRO A 495 -6.22 -4.99 -10.74
CA PRO A 495 -5.22 -5.80 -11.40
C PRO A 495 -4.03 -5.95 -10.46
N SER A 496 -3.67 -7.21 -10.21
CA SER A 496 -2.55 -7.53 -9.33
C SER A 496 -1.26 -7.02 -9.95
N VAL A 497 -0.42 -6.38 -9.14
CA VAL A 497 0.96 -6.10 -9.53
C VAL A 497 1.64 -7.46 -9.63
N ALA A 498 2.13 -7.83 -10.82
CA ALA A 498 2.84 -9.08 -11.01
C ALA A 498 3.92 -9.23 -9.94
N GLU A 499 3.86 -10.30 -9.15
CA GLU A 499 4.91 -10.61 -8.18
C GLU A 499 6.19 -10.87 -8.97
N LEU A 500 7.25 -10.11 -8.67
CA LEU A 500 8.55 -10.32 -9.29
C LEU A 500 9.13 -11.62 -8.74
N GLU A 501 9.33 -12.62 -9.58
CA GLU A 501 10.07 -13.83 -9.23
C GLU A 501 11.43 -13.81 -9.93
N LEU A 502 12.50 -13.80 -9.13
CA LEU A 502 13.87 -13.80 -9.59
C LEU A 502 14.38 -15.23 -9.74
N ARG A 503 15.08 -15.47 -10.84
CA ARG A 503 15.64 -16.76 -11.20
C ARG A 503 16.73 -17.21 -10.22
N ALA A 504 16.50 -18.35 -9.60
CA ALA A 504 17.46 -18.97 -8.68
C ALA A 504 18.75 -19.47 -9.38
N ASP A 505 18.70 -19.77 -10.68
CA ASP A 505 19.82 -20.26 -11.50
C ASP A 505 20.73 -19.14 -12.04
N ARG A 506 20.54 -17.89 -11.58
CA ARG A 506 21.24 -16.70 -12.10
C ARG A 506 21.96 -15.91 -11.02
N ALA A 507 22.93 -15.11 -11.45
CA ALA A 507 23.64 -14.16 -10.63
C ALA A 507 23.16 -12.72 -10.88
N TYR A 508 23.14 -11.91 -9.82
CA TYR A 508 22.76 -10.51 -9.87
C TYR A 508 23.90 -9.62 -9.35
N LEU A 509 24.39 -8.72 -10.20
CA LEU A 509 25.55 -7.88 -9.92
C LEU A 509 25.13 -6.53 -9.35
N PHE A 510 25.54 -6.25 -8.14
CA PHE A 510 25.48 -4.95 -7.48
C PHE A 510 26.81 -4.23 -7.65
N VAL A 511 26.76 -3.03 -8.20
CA VAL A 511 27.92 -2.15 -8.27
C VAL A 511 27.69 -1.01 -7.29
N GLY A 512 28.54 -0.94 -6.26
CA GLY A 512 28.14 -0.32 -4.99
C GLY A 512 27.11 -1.21 -4.25
N GLY A 513 26.35 -0.61 -3.34
CA GLY A 513 25.20 -1.30 -2.73
C GLY A 513 25.46 -2.18 -1.52
N MET A 514 26.71 -2.40 -1.10
CA MET A 514 27.05 -3.02 0.20
C MET A 514 26.55 -2.21 1.42
N ARG A 515 25.99 -1.03 1.17
CA ARG A 515 25.52 -0.10 2.19
C ARG A 515 24.23 0.57 1.71
N GLY A 516 23.45 1.02 2.68
CA GLY A 516 22.31 1.86 2.43
C GLY A 516 21.27 1.18 1.53
N ILE A 517 20.78 1.90 0.51
CA ILE A 517 19.68 1.43 -0.33
C ILE A 517 19.95 0.05 -0.97
N GLY A 518 21.21 -0.24 -1.31
CA GLY A 518 21.59 -1.51 -1.90
C GLY A 518 21.44 -2.71 -0.95
N VAL A 519 21.61 -2.52 0.36
CA VAL A 519 21.38 -3.58 1.36
C VAL A 519 19.91 -3.95 1.40
N TRP A 520 19.05 -2.94 1.37
CA TRP A 520 17.60 -3.15 1.33
C TRP A 520 17.19 -3.86 0.03
N ILE A 521 17.71 -3.42 -1.13
CA ILE A 521 17.45 -4.07 -2.42
C ILE A 521 17.91 -5.53 -2.40
N ALA A 522 19.10 -5.81 -1.85
CA ALA A 522 19.63 -7.17 -1.76
C ALA A 522 18.72 -8.09 -0.95
N ARG A 523 18.31 -7.68 0.25
CA ARG A 523 17.36 -8.44 1.10
C ARG A 523 16.04 -8.68 0.38
N TRP A 524 15.52 -7.66 -0.30
CA TRP A 524 14.28 -7.76 -1.06
C TRP A 524 14.41 -8.72 -2.24
N MET A 525 15.50 -8.68 -2.99
CA MET A 525 15.73 -9.62 -4.10
C MET A 525 15.82 -11.07 -3.59
N VAL A 526 16.48 -11.30 -2.45
CA VAL A 526 16.54 -12.65 -1.85
C VAL A 526 15.16 -13.16 -1.43
N SER A 527 14.31 -12.29 -0.86
CA SER A 527 12.93 -12.66 -0.53
C SER A 527 12.06 -12.92 -1.76
N HIS A 528 12.51 -12.53 -2.95
CA HIS A 528 11.83 -12.72 -4.24
C HIS A 528 12.52 -13.76 -5.13
N GLY A 529 13.34 -14.64 -4.56
CA GLY A 529 13.89 -15.82 -5.25
C GLY A 529 15.36 -15.71 -5.67
N ALA A 530 16.00 -14.56 -5.54
CA ALA A 530 17.42 -14.44 -5.87
C ALA A 530 18.27 -15.30 -4.93
N LYS A 531 19.07 -16.22 -5.50
CA LYS A 531 19.96 -17.10 -4.75
C LYS A 531 21.42 -16.69 -4.81
N ASN A 532 21.81 -15.83 -5.74
CA ASN A 532 23.21 -15.49 -5.97
C ASN A 532 23.39 -13.99 -6.21
N LEU A 533 24.00 -13.31 -5.26
CA LEU A 533 24.30 -11.88 -5.33
C LEU A 533 25.81 -11.68 -5.43
N VAL A 534 26.22 -10.73 -6.27
CA VAL A 534 27.62 -10.35 -6.43
C VAL A 534 27.76 -8.87 -6.18
N PHE A 535 28.69 -8.46 -5.32
CA PHE A 535 28.91 -7.06 -4.97
C PHE A 535 30.31 -6.62 -5.41
N LEU A 536 30.36 -5.61 -6.28
CA LEU A 536 31.57 -4.90 -6.67
C LEU A 536 31.59 -3.53 -6.01
N SER A 537 32.55 -3.29 -5.12
CA SER A 537 32.80 -1.95 -4.57
C SER A 537 34.25 -1.79 -4.16
N ARG A 538 34.74 -0.55 -4.02
CA ARG A 538 36.16 -0.28 -3.70
C ARG A 538 36.69 -0.99 -2.45
N SER A 539 35.81 -1.33 -1.50
CA SER A 539 36.19 -1.99 -0.22
C SER A 539 35.26 -3.18 0.11
N ALA A 540 34.60 -3.76 -0.90
CA ALA A 540 33.61 -4.81 -0.68
C ALA A 540 34.23 -6.01 0.07
N GLY A 541 33.64 -6.39 1.20
CA GLY A 541 34.07 -7.54 2.00
C GLY A 541 35.24 -7.27 2.96
N GLU A 542 35.82 -6.07 2.92
CA GLU A 542 36.94 -5.70 3.80
C GLU A 542 36.47 -5.34 5.21
N LYS A 543 35.29 -4.72 5.32
CA LYS A 543 34.75 -4.22 6.60
C LYS A 543 33.89 -5.25 7.32
N GLU A 544 33.79 -5.13 8.64
CA GLU A 544 32.96 -6.07 9.43
C GLU A 544 31.47 -5.95 9.08
N GLU A 545 30.97 -4.75 8.74
CA GLU A 545 29.58 -4.60 8.30
C GLU A 545 29.30 -5.33 6.99
N ASP A 546 30.28 -5.36 6.08
CA ASP A 546 30.18 -6.05 4.80
C ASP A 546 30.11 -7.57 5.02
N ARG A 547 30.91 -8.10 5.95
CA ARG A 547 30.89 -9.52 6.35
C ARG A 547 29.61 -9.89 7.07
N ALA A 548 29.08 -8.98 7.90
CA ALA A 548 27.79 -9.17 8.57
C ALA A 548 26.64 -9.30 7.55
N LEU A 549 26.62 -8.46 6.52
CA LEU A 549 25.64 -8.56 5.42
C LEU A 549 25.76 -9.89 4.67
N VAL A 550 26.98 -10.34 4.35
CA VAL A 550 27.19 -11.62 3.66
C VAL A 550 26.67 -12.78 4.52
N ARG A 551 26.93 -12.78 5.84
CA ARG A 551 26.38 -13.79 6.76
C ARG A 551 24.85 -13.77 6.78
N GLU A 552 24.25 -12.58 6.88
CA GLU A 552 22.80 -12.41 6.87
C GLU A 552 22.17 -12.95 5.58
N LEU A 553 22.71 -12.58 4.40
CA LEU A 553 22.20 -13.08 3.12
C LEU A 553 22.34 -14.60 3.00
N SER A 554 23.42 -15.17 3.55
CA SER A 554 23.60 -16.63 3.62
C SER A 554 22.56 -17.31 4.50
N GLU A 555 22.19 -16.71 5.65
CA GLU A 555 21.11 -17.21 6.52
C GLU A 555 19.74 -17.12 5.83
N MET A 556 19.55 -16.13 4.95
CA MET A 556 18.37 -16.03 4.07
C MET A 556 18.40 -17.02 2.88
N GLY A 557 19.44 -17.86 2.79
CA GLY A 557 19.58 -18.88 1.74
C GLY A 557 20.09 -18.33 0.41
N CYS A 558 20.90 -17.28 0.42
CA CYS A 558 21.55 -16.69 -0.76
C CYS A 558 23.08 -16.65 -0.62
N GLN A 559 23.79 -17.07 -1.66
CA GLN A 559 25.23 -16.89 -1.76
C GLN A 559 25.57 -15.45 -2.16
N ALA A 560 26.40 -14.77 -1.36
CA ALA A 560 26.89 -13.43 -1.67
C ALA A 560 28.41 -13.45 -1.90
N LEU A 561 28.86 -13.02 -3.09
CA LEU A 561 30.27 -12.84 -3.43
C LEU A 561 30.64 -11.36 -3.39
N THR A 562 31.79 -11.02 -2.82
CA THR A 562 32.28 -9.64 -2.72
C THR A 562 33.60 -9.48 -3.45
N PHE A 563 33.72 -8.43 -4.24
CA PHE A 563 34.93 -8.07 -4.99
C PHE A 563 35.34 -6.63 -4.69
N ALA A 564 36.51 -6.47 -4.08
CA ALA A 564 37.13 -5.16 -3.88
C ALA A 564 37.71 -4.64 -5.21
N GLY A 565 37.23 -3.49 -5.67
CA GLY A 565 37.68 -2.91 -6.93
C GLY A 565 36.90 -1.66 -7.36
N ASP A 566 37.50 -0.87 -8.26
CA ASP A 566 36.86 0.29 -8.88
C ASP A 566 36.17 -0.12 -10.18
N VAL A 567 34.87 0.15 -10.29
CA VAL A 567 34.10 -0.10 -11.52
C VAL A 567 34.57 0.78 -12.69
N ALA A 568 35.18 1.94 -12.40
CA ALA A 568 35.74 2.80 -13.43
C ALA A 568 37.01 2.21 -14.09
N ASP A 569 37.55 1.10 -13.58
CA ASP A 569 38.62 0.31 -14.21
C ASP A 569 38.04 -0.90 -14.95
N LEU A 570 38.15 -0.90 -16.28
CA LEU A 570 37.62 -1.97 -17.13
C LEU A 570 38.23 -3.33 -16.81
N ALA A 571 39.53 -3.39 -16.51
CA ALA A 571 40.21 -4.65 -16.18
C ALA A 571 39.66 -5.27 -14.90
N THR A 572 39.31 -4.42 -13.92
CA THR A 572 38.62 -4.85 -12.70
C THR A 572 37.23 -5.40 -13.00
N VAL A 573 36.43 -4.72 -13.82
CA VAL A 573 35.09 -5.20 -14.20
C VAL A 573 35.18 -6.54 -14.94
N GLN A 574 36.06 -6.66 -15.92
CA GLN A 574 36.27 -7.90 -16.69
C GLN A 574 36.69 -9.08 -15.80
N ARG A 575 37.60 -8.84 -14.85
CA ARG A 575 38.02 -9.85 -13.87
C ARG A 575 36.85 -10.33 -13.00
N VAL A 576 36.02 -9.39 -12.52
CA VAL A 576 34.84 -9.72 -11.71
C VAL A 576 33.84 -10.54 -12.52
N VAL A 577 33.46 -10.07 -13.71
CA VAL A 577 32.52 -10.78 -14.59
C VAL A 577 33.02 -12.19 -14.92
N SER A 578 34.31 -12.35 -15.20
CA SER A 578 34.91 -13.66 -15.50
C SER A 578 34.99 -14.60 -14.30
N SER A 579 34.93 -14.07 -13.07
CA SER A 579 34.99 -14.87 -11.84
C SER A 579 33.62 -15.41 -11.40
N ILE A 580 32.54 -14.97 -12.04
CA ILE A 580 31.17 -15.39 -11.71
C ILE A 580 30.85 -16.67 -12.49
N ALA A 581 30.63 -17.77 -11.78
CA ALA A 581 30.40 -19.08 -12.39
C ALA A 581 29.03 -19.23 -13.07
N MET A 582 28.05 -18.40 -12.72
CA MET A 582 26.69 -18.44 -13.27
C MET A 582 26.43 -17.29 -14.23
N PRO A 583 25.52 -17.47 -15.20
CA PRO A 583 25.09 -16.37 -16.05
C PRO A 583 24.52 -15.21 -15.23
N ILE A 584 24.98 -14.01 -15.54
CA ILE A 584 24.47 -12.78 -14.94
C ILE A 584 23.14 -12.44 -15.61
N ALA A 585 22.06 -12.32 -14.84
CA ALA A 585 20.74 -11.96 -15.37
C ALA A 585 20.39 -10.50 -15.12
N GLY A 586 21.01 -9.84 -14.14
CA GLY A 586 20.68 -8.45 -13.86
C GLY A 586 21.77 -7.67 -13.16
N VAL A 587 21.78 -6.37 -13.40
CA VAL A 587 22.75 -5.43 -12.81
C VAL A 587 22.05 -4.27 -12.14
N ILE A 588 22.54 -3.90 -10.95
CA ILE A 588 22.10 -2.73 -10.19
C ILE A 588 23.31 -1.84 -9.92
N GLN A 589 23.39 -0.75 -10.66
CA GLN A 589 24.48 0.23 -10.58
C GLN A 589 24.09 1.36 -9.61
N LEU A 590 24.66 1.29 -8.40
CA LEU A 590 24.46 2.21 -7.29
C LEU A 590 25.74 2.97 -6.92
N ALA A 591 26.84 2.80 -7.66
CA ALA A 591 28.10 3.44 -7.34
C ALA A 591 27.97 4.97 -7.44
N MET A 592 28.32 5.64 -6.35
CA MET A 592 28.30 7.10 -6.27
C MET A 592 29.39 7.61 -5.32
N VAL A 593 29.88 8.80 -5.64
CA VAL A 593 30.72 9.62 -4.76
C VAL A 593 30.21 11.06 -4.90
N LEU A 594 29.98 11.72 -3.76
CA LEU A 594 29.64 13.14 -3.74
C LEU A 594 30.90 13.96 -3.53
N ALA A 595 31.02 15.05 -4.27
CA ALA A 595 32.14 15.98 -4.22
C ALA A 595 31.61 17.40 -4.44
N ASP A 596 30.69 17.79 -3.55
CA ASP A 596 29.91 19.02 -3.67
C ASP A 596 30.79 20.25 -3.46
N THR A 597 30.74 21.18 -4.41
CA THR A 597 31.48 22.44 -4.39
C THR A 597 30.85 23.38 -5.40
N GLY A 598 30.91 24.68 -5.15
CA GLY A 598 30.39 25.67 -6.10
C GLY A 598 31.03 25.49 -7.49
N VAL A 599 30.29 25.78 -8.55
CA VAL A 599 30.68 25.63 -9.96
C VAL A 599 32.02 26.32 -10.24
N MET A 600 32.26 27.50 -9.65
CA MET A 600 33.53 28.24 -9.82
C MET A 600 34.70 27.66 -9.02
N ASP A 601 34.42 26.87 -7.98
CA ASP A 601 35.41 26.22 -7.11
C ASP A 601 35.64 24.74 -7.47
N MET A 602 35.07 24.29 -8.59
CA MET A 602 35.15 22.91 -9.07
C MET A 602 36.52 22.64 -9.71
N ASP A 603 37.33 21.81 -9.04
CA ASP A 603 38.56 21.29 -9.61
C ASP A 603 38.35 19.94 -10.32
N ILE A 604 39.34 19.54 -11.11
CA ILE A 604 39.27 18.29 -11.89
C ILE A 604 39.20 17.03 -11.02
N GLY A 605 39.72 17.09 -9.79
CA GLY A 605 39.66 15.98 -8.84
C GLY A 605 38.24 15.76 -8.34
N LYS A 606 37.56 16.83 -7.92
CA LYS A 606 36.14 16.80 -7.51
C LYS A 606 35.22 16.45 -8.67
N TRP A 607 35.50 16.95 -9.88
CA TRP A 607 34.77 16.57 -11.10
C TRP A 607 34.83 15.06 -11.31
N ASN A 608 36.05 14.51 -11.43
CA ASN A 608 36.27 13.10 -11.69
C ASN A 608 35.77 12.19 -10.57
N ALA A 609 35.81 12.64 -9.32
CA ALA A 609 35.31 11.87 -8.18
C ALA A 609 33.83 11.51 -8.35
N ALA A 610 32.98 12.47 -8.76
CA ALA A 610 31.55 12.25 -8.95
C ALA A 610 31.21 11.58 -10.29
N VAL A 611 31.95 11.91 -11.35
CA VAL A 611 31.66 11.47 -12.73
C VAL A 611 32.10 10.03 -12.98
N ARG A 612 33.33 9.66 -12.63
CA ARG A 612 33.93 8.36 -13.02
C ARG A 612 33.10 7.13 -12.61
N PRO A 613 32.57 7.01 -11.37
CA PRO A 613 31.85 5.81 -10.96
C PRO A 613 30.54 5.59 -11.74
N LYS A 614 29.89 6.68 -12.19
CA LYS A 614 28.63 6.64 -12.92
C LYS A 614 28.82 6.60 -14.43
N VAL A 615 29.77 7.36 -14.97
CA VAL A 615 30.00 7.43 -16.42
C VAL A 615 30.87 6.27 -16.87
N ASN A 616 32.18 6.30 -16.54
CA ASN A 616 33.10 5.23 -16.91
C ASN A 616 32.68 3.89 -16.34
N GLY A 617 32.21 3.85 -15.09
CA GLY A 617 31.74 2.62 -14.46
C GLY A 617 30.60 1.95 -15.24
N THR A 618 29.59 2.72 -15.63
CA THR A 618 28.46 2.18 -16.41
C THR A 618 28.87 1.78 -17.81
N TRP A 619 29.77 2.55 -18.45
CA TRP A 619 30.31 2.19 -19.76
C TRP A 619 31.13 0.89 -19.71
N ASN A 620 31.97 0.71 -18.70
CA ASN A 620 32.73 -0.53 -18.52
C ASN A 620 31.81 -1.73 -18.29
N LEU A 621 30.72 -1.55 -17.52
CA LEU A 621 29.69 -2.59 -17.36
C LEU A 621 29.00 -2.91 -18.69
N HIS A 622 28.69 -1.90 -19.51
CA HIS A 622 28.12 -2.11 -20.84
C HIS A 622 29.01 -3.01 -21.71
N GLU A 623 30.31 -2.77 -21.70
CA GLU A 623 31.28 -3.48 -22.53
C GLU A 623 31.58 -4.90 -22.01
N ALA A 624 31.61 -5.09 -20.69
CA ALA A 624 32.00 -6.35 -20.08
C ALA A 624 30.85 -7.35 -19.89
N LEU A 625 29.59 -6.90 -19.85
CA LEU A 625 28.43 -7.74 -19.55
C LEU A 625 27.77 -8.32 -20.82
N PRO A 626 27.08 -9.47 -20.69
CA PRO A 626 26.34 -10.05 -21.80
C PRO A 626 25.14 -9.17 -22.20
N THR A 627 24.58 -9.45 -23.38
CA THR A 627 23.47 -8.69 -23.96
C THR A 627 22.09 -9.17 -23.51
N ASP A 628 21.98 -10.41 -23.03
CA ASP A 628 20.73 -11.09 -22.64
C ASP A 628 20.38 -10.92 -21.16
N LEU A 629 20.52 -9.69 -20.64
CA LEU A 629 20.13 -9.36 -19.27
C LEU A 629 18.60 -9.18 -19.16
N ASP A 630 18.01 -9.68 -18.07
CA ASP A 630 16.62 -9.41 -17.70
C ASP A 630 16.44 -7.93 -17.32
N PHE A 631 17.44 -7.34 -16.63
CA PHE A 631 17.42 -5.92 -16.27
C PHE A 631 18.82 -5.31 -16.11
N PHE A 632 18.92 -4.01 -16.37
CA PHE A 632 20.09 -3.18 -16.06
C PHE A 632 19.60 -1.87 -15.45
N VAL A 633 19.63 -1.77 -14.13
CA VAL A 633 19.06 -0.65 -13.38
C VAL A 633 20.17 0.25 -12.87
N MET A 634 20.04 1.55 -13.11
CA MET A 634 20.99 2.57 -12.65
C MET A 634 20.29 3.57 -11.73
N ALA A 635 20.86 3.83 -10.57
CA ALA A 635 20.39 4.91 -9.71
C ALA A 635 20.91 6.24 -10.24
N SER A 636 20.01 7.06 -10.78
CA SER A 636 20.22 8.46 -11.16
C SER A 636 19.74 9.39 -10.02
N SER A 637 19.45 10.65 -10.30
CA SER A 637 19.08 11.64 -9.28
C SER A 637 18.26 12.77 -9.85
N LEU A 638 17.30 13.28 -9.07
CA LEU A 638 16.58 14.53 -9.39
C LEU A 638 17.52 15.72 -9.59
N SER A 639 18.74 15.70 -9.03
CA SER A 639 19.77 16.71 -9.32
C SER A 639 20.22 16.72 -10.78
N GLY A 640 20.16 15.59 -11.49
CA GLY A 640 20.37 15.52 -12.94
C GLY A 640 19.25 16.24 -13.69
N ILE A 641 18.01 16.11 -13.22
CA ILE A 641 16.84 16.74 -13.81
C ILE A 641 16.83 18.25 -13.56
N PHE A 642 16.94 18.72 -12.32
CA PHE A 642 16.77 20.13 -11.96
C PHE A 642 18.08 20.92 -11.83
N GLY A 643 19.22 20.25 -11.70
CA GLY A 643 20.41 20.85 -11.13
C GLY A 643 20.32 20.93 -9.61
N ASN A 644 21.45 21.07 -8.93
CA ASN A 644 21.48 21.42 -7.52
C ASN A 644 22.74 22.21 -7.21
N TYR A 645 22.63 23.23 -6.35
CA TYR A 645 23.73 24.13 -6.03
C TYR A 645 24.95 23.33 -5.55
N GLY A 646 26.09 23.58 -6.17
CA GLY A 646 27.34 22.91 -5.86
C GLY A 646 27.45 21.44 -6.32
N GLN A 647 26.49 20.93 -7.10
CA GLN A 647 26.44 19.54 -7.56
C GLN A 647 26.51 19.42 -9.09
N SER A 648 27.21 20.32 -9.78
CA SER A 648 27.29 20.32 -11.25
C SER A 648 27.97 19.06 -11.82
N ASN A 649 29.02 18.56 -11.16
CA ASN A 649 29.66 17.27 -11.46
C ASN A 649 28.72 16.08 -11.27
N TYR A 650 27.95 16.06 -10.18
CA TYR A 650 27.00 15.00 -9.87
C TYR A 650 25.80 15.03 -10.83
N ALA A 651 25.23 16.20 -11.12
CA ALA A 651 24.18 16.37 -12.11
C ALA A 651 24.64 15.92 -13.51
N ALA A 652 25.86 16.26 -13.91
CA ALA A 652 26.45 15.81 -15.16
C ALA A 652 26.53 14.27 -15.25
N ALA A 653 27.00 13.63 -14.18
CA ALA A 653 27.08 12.18 -14.10
C ALA A 653 25.70 11.48 -14.19
N ASN A 654 24.65 12.07 -13.61
CA ASN A 654 23.30 11.51 -13.62
C ASN A 654 22.60 11.68 -14.98
N THR A 655 22.72 12.86 -15.61
CA THR A 655 22.19 13.08 -16.97
C THR A 655 22.80 12.14 -18.01
N PHE A 656 24.07 11.75 -17.84
CA PHE A 656 24.65 10.65 -18.61
C PHE A 656 23.90 9.33 -18.43
N LEU A 657 23.55 8.93 -17.19
CA LEU A 657 22.84 7.67 -16.94
C LEU A 657 21.47 7.67 -17.63
N ASP A 658 20.76 8.80 -17.58
CA ASP A 658 19.42 8.93 -18.17
C ASP A 658 19.48 8.80 -19.70
N ALA A 659 20.47 9.45 -20.33
CA ALA A 659 20.73 9.28 -21.75
C ALA A 659 21.23 7.87 -22.08
N PHE A 660 22.05 7.27 -21.20
CA PHE A 660 22.60 5.93 -21.40
C PHE A 660 21.50 4.86 -21.41
N ALA A 661 20.48 4.99 -20.56
CA ALA A 661 19.32 4.09 -20.60
C ALA A 661 18.64 4.12 -21.97
N GLN A 662 18.33 5.31 -22.50
CA GLN A 662 17.71 5.42 -23.83
C GLN A 662 18.62 4.88 -24.94
N PHE A 663 19.91 5.18 -24.88
CA PHE A 663 20.92 4.68 -25.83
C PHE A 663 20.94 3.15 -25.84
N ARG A 664 21.00 2.52 -24.65
CA ARG A 664 21.05 1.06 -24.53
C ARG A 664 19.73 0.41 -24.96
N GLN A 665 18.58 0.99 -24.60
CA GLN A 665 17.26 0.56 -25.08
C GLN A 665 17.11 0.65 -26.60
N SER A 666 17.67 1.68 -27.24
CA SER A 666 17.64 1.84 -28.70
C SER A 666 18.36 0.71 -29.46
N ARG A 667 19.24 -0.03 -28.76
CA ARG A 667 19.94 -1.21 -29.25
C ARG A 667 19.23 -2.52 -28.89
N GLY A 668 18.02 -2.45 -28.33
CA GLY A 668 17.26 -3.62 -27.88
C GLY A 668 17.79 -4.25 -26.59
N LEU A 669 18.66 -3.55 -25.84
CA LEU A 669 19.25 -4.05 -24.60
C LEU A 669 18.51 -3.51 -23.38
N ALA A 670 18.42 -4.33 -22.33
CA ALA A 670 17.81 -3.92 -21.06
C ALA A 670 18.57 -2.74 -20.45
N ALA A 671 17.84 -1.69 -20.07
CA ALA A 671 18.33 -0.55 -19.29
C ALA A 671 17.17 0.26 -18.71
N SER A 672 17.31 0.71 -17.46
CA SER A 672 16.40 1.65 -16.82
C SER A 672 17.19 2.56 -15.87
N THR A 673 16.81 3.83 -15.80
CA THR A 673 17.25 4.74 -14.73
C THR A 673 16.13 5.02 -13.74
N VAL A 674 16.52 5.30 -12.50
CA VAL A 674 15.61 5.83 -11.47
C VAL A 674 16.21 7.11 -10.93
N ASP A 675 15.56 8.25 -11.20
CA ASP A 675 15.95 9.56 -10.68
C ASP A 675 15.55 9.72 -9.20
N LEU A 676 16.44 9.31 -8.30
CA LEU A 676 16.15 9.33 -6.87
C LEU A 676 16.09 10.75 -6.31
N GLY A 677 15.09 11.01 -5.47
CA GLY A 677 15.05 12.16 -4.58
C GLY A 677 15.90 11.96 -3.30
N VAL A 678 15.72 12.82 -2.30
CA VAL A 678 16.40 12.68 -1.00
C VAL A 678 15.98 11.36 -0.34
N VAL A 679 16.94 10.53 0.09
CA VAL A 679 16.66 9.26 0.79
C VAL A 679 17.04 9.40 2.26
N ASP A 680 16.03 9.43 3.15
CA ASP A 680 16.18 9.75 4.58
C ASP A 680 16.63 8.51 5.40
N GLU A 681 15.89 7.40 5.34
CA GLU A 681 16.03 6.32 6.32
C GLU A 681 17.30 5.45 6.18
N ILE A 682 17.83 5.29 4.95
CA ILE A 682 18.85 4.26 4.64
C ILE A 682 19.99 4.83 3.75
N GLY A 683 20.11 6.16 3.62
CA GLY A 683 21.00 6.83 2.66
C GLY A 683 22.37 7.30 3.15
N TRP A 684 23.03 8.13 2.33
CA TRP A 684 24.18 8.95 2.72
C TRP A 684 23.76 10.10 3.67
N VAL A 685 22.53 10.60 3.50
CA VAL A 685 21.95 11.71 4.29
C VAL A 685 21.81 11.34 5.77
N SER A 686 21.40 10.11 6.10
CA SER A 686 21.28 9.65 7.50
C SER A 686 22.61 9.55 8.26
N ARG A 687 23.76 9.64 7.56
CA ARG A 687 25.09 9.50 8.16
C ARG A 687 25.83 10.84 8.30
N ASN A 688 25.30 11.91 7.70
CA ASN A 688 25.88 13.25 7.74
C ASN A 688 24.95 14.21 8.50
N ALA A 689 25.14 14.29 9.82
CA ALA A 689 24.30 15.07 10.74
C ALA A 689 24.18 16.58 10.42
N SER A 690 25.13 17.15 9.67
CA SER A 690 25.12 18.56 9.24
C SER A 690 24.10 18.87 8.13
N VAL A 691 23.71 17.86 7.33
CA VAL A 691 22.70 18.00 6.26
C VAL A 691 21.28 17.80 6.80
N HIS A 692 21.13 16.98 7.85
CA HIS A 692 19.86 16.72 8.55
C HIS A 692 19.14 17.98 9.08
N ARG A 693 19.87 19.08 9.31
CA ARG A 693 19.33 20.31 9.93
C ARG A 693 18.95 21.44 8.96
N LYS A 694 19.29 21.35 7.67
CA LYS A 694 19.14 22.48 6.71
C LYS A 694 18.16 22.25 5.56
N VAL A 695 17.59 21.06 5.43
CA VAL A 695 16.63 20.73 4.35
C VAL A 695 15.31 20.32 5.01
N PRO A 696 14.18 21.02 4.75
CA PRO A 696 12.88 20.57 5.24
C PRO A 696 12.60 19.15 4.74
N LEU A 697 12.32 18.26 5.69
CA LEU A 697 12.25 16.81 5.49
C LEU A 697 11.12 16.41 4.54
N MET A 698 11.49 15.94 3.34
CA MET A 698 10.74 14.89 2.65
C MET A 698 11.74 14.02 1.87
N GLY A 699 12.45 13.17 2.61
CA GLY A 699 13.08 12.00 2.02
C GLY A 699 12.21 10.77 2.23
N PHE A 700 12.30 9.80 1.32
CA PHE A 700 11.50 8.57 1.29
C PHE A 700 11.30 7.96 2.70
N ARG A 701 10.04 7.82 3.14
CA ARG A 701 9.63 7.42 4.52
C ARG A 701 9.08 5.99 4.63
N SER A 702 9.29 5.11 3.64
CA SER A 702 8.70 3.77 3.70
C SER A 702 9.43 2.69 2.89
N ARG A 703 9.51 1.51 3.51
CA ARG A 703 9.95 0.19 3.05
C ARG A 703 9.42 -0.24 1.66
N ASN A 704 8.32 0.33 1.19
CA ASN A 704 7.72 -0.01 -0.12
C ASN A 704 8.11 0.96 -1.24
N GLN A 705 8.82 2.05 -0.95
CA GLN A 705 8.95 3.16 -1.90
C GLN A 705 9.92 2.93 -3.06
N LEU A 706 10.88 2.00 -2.96
CA LEU A 706 11.71 1.64 -4.11
C LEU A 706 10.95 0.75 -5.11
N LEU A 707 10.10 -0.17 -4.63
CA LEU A 707 9.14 -0.86 -5.49
C LEU A 707 8.16 0.14 -6.10
N HIS A 708 7.68 1.11 -5.33
CA HIS A 708 6.83 2.17 -5.87
C HIS A 708 7.60 3.09 -6.84
N GLY A 709 8.92 3.29 -6.72
CA GLY A 709 9.72 3.97 -7.75
C GLY A 709 9.78 3.18 -9.07
N LEU A 710 9.72 1.85 -8.98
CA LEU A 710 9.64 0.94 -10.12
C LEU A 710 8.19 0.70 -10.62
N LEU A 711 7.15 0.95 -9.79
CA LEU A 711 5.76 0.51 -10.04
C LEU A 711 4.61 1.47 -9.58
N SER A 712 4.84 2.72 -9.15
CA SER A 712 3.80 3.57 -8.51
C SER A 712 3.31 4.80 -9.27
N LYS A 713 2.04 5.12 -8.97
CA LYS A 713 1.16 6.18 -9.47
C LYS A 713 1.11 7.45 -8.58
N THR A 714 2.09 7.75 -7.73
CA THR A 714 1.98 8.87 -6.76
C THR A 714 3.09 9.92 -6.85
N GLY A 715 2.73 11.08 -7.38
CA GLY A 715 2.89 12.40 -6.76
C GLY A 715 4.17 12.68 -5.95
N ILE A 716 5.18 13.29 -6.57
CA ILE A 716 6.02 14.30 -5.87
C ILE A 716 5.07 15.43 -5.42
N ALA A 717 4.61 15.39 -4.17
CA ALA A 717 3.72 16.41 -3.61
C ALA A 717 4.43 17.30 -2.59
N LYS A 718 4.25 18.62 -2.77
CA LYS A 718 4.40 19.75 -1.84
C LYS A 718 5.54 19.66 -0.79
N GLY A 719 6.70 20.16 -1.19
CA GLY A 719 7.66 20.83 -0.32
C GLY A 719 8.09 22.14 -1.00
N GLN A 720 8.49 23.18 -0.24
CA GLN A 720 9.10 24.39 -0.80
C GLN A 720 10.43 24.01 -1.46
N TYR A 721 10.38 23.62 -2.73
CA TYR A 721 11.56 23.32 -3.52
C TYR A 721 11.96 24.56 -4.32
N ILE A 722 13.27 24.78 -4.43
CA ILE A 722 13.86 25.77 -5.36
C ILE A 722 13.41 25.53 -6.82
N TRP A 723 13.02 24.29 -7.16
CA TRP A 723 12.61 23.88 -8.52
C TRP A 723 11.12 24.07 -8.81
N GLN A 724 10.30 24.54 -7.86
CA GLN A 724 8.86 24.65 -8.12
C GLN A 724 8.58 25.53 -9.35
N ARG A 725 9.36 26.61 -9.53
CA ARG A 725 9.23 27.54 -10.67
C ARG A 725 9.89 27.05 -11.96
N ASP A 726 10.44 25.83 -11.98
CA ASP A 726 11.07 25.26 -13.15
C ASP A 726 10.03 24.91 -14.23
N PRO A 727 10.21 25.37 -15.49
CA PRO A 727 9.29 25.12 -16.60
C PRO A 727 8.99 23.64 -16.85
N ARG A 728 9.93 22.73 -16.51
CA ARG A 728 9.74 21.29 -16.68
C ARG A 728 8.60 20.74 -15.82
N THR A 729 8.22 21.44 -14.75
CA THR A 729 7.12 21.07 -13.85
C THR A 729 5.76 21.69 -14.22
N ALA A 730 5.69 22.52 -15.27
CA ALA A 730 4.49 23.28 -15.61
C ALA A 730 3.23 22.40 -15.80
N LEU A 731 3.36 21.26 -16.46
CA LEU A 731 2.24 20.32 -16.65
C LEU A 731 1.79 19.63 -15.36
N SER A 732 2.72 19.40 -14.43
CA SER A 732 2.37 18.89 -13.10
C SER A 732 1.48 19.88 -12.34
N ARG A 733 1.71 21.18 -12.52
CA ARG A 733 0.88 22.23 -11.89
C ARG A 733 -0.49 22.33 -12.55
N VAL A 734 -0.56 22.23 -13.89
CA VAL A 734 -1.83 22.26 -14.63
C VAL A 734 -2.70 21.06 -14.25
N HIS A 735 -2.18 19.83 -14.17
CA HIS A 735 -2.98 18.70 -13.69
C HIS A 735 -3.37 18.78 -12.20
N HIS A 736 -2.63 19.53 -11.39
CA HIS A 736 -3.07 19.86 -10.03
C HIS A 736 -4.16 20.95 -10.01
N GLN A 737 -4.23 21.82 -11.01
CA GLN A 737 -5.27 22.84 -11.17
C GLN A 737 -6.52 22.35 -11.92
N GLU A 738 -6.38 21.41 -12.86
CA GLU A 738 -7.51 20.78 -13.59
C GLU A 738 -8.26 19.75 -12.73
N GLY A 739 -7.71 19.36 -11.58
CA GLY A 739 -8.47 18.75 -10.48
C GLY A 739 -9.39 19.74 -9.75
N GLU A 740 -9.34 21.04 -10.07
CA GLU A 740 -10.08 22.14 -9.41
C GLU A 740 -10.81 23.07 -10.39
N VAL A 741 -11.34 22.55 -11.52
CA VAL A 741 -12.38 23.28 -12.28
C VAL A 741 -13.60 22.39 -12.53
N PRO A 742 -14.60 22.39 -11.63
CA PRO A 742 -15.97 22.20 -12.05
C PRO A 742 -16.42 23.51 -12.72
N SER A 743 -16.47 23.52 -14.05
CA SER A 743 -17.38 24.41 -14.76
C SER A 743 -18.81 23.94 -14.44
N GLY A 744 -19.40 24.54 -13.40
CA GLY A 744 -20.76 24.23 -12.95
C GLY A 744 -20.89 24.51 -11.46
N SER A 745 -21.79 25.43 -11.12
CA SER A 745 -22.20 25.80 -9.77
C SER A 745 -22.73 24.60 -8.96
N GLY A 746 -21.81 23.84 -8.36
CA GLY A 746 -22.09 22.74 -7.44
C GLY A 746 -20.94 22.62 -6.44
N GLU A 747 -21.27 22.74 -5.16
CA GLU A 747 -20.34 22.69 -4.03
C GLU A 747 -19.45 21.42 -4.06
N ALA A 748 -18.15 21.63 -3.85
CA ALA A 748 -17.12 20.60 -3.97
C ALA A 748 -17.21 19.53 -2.86
N LYS A 749 -17.40 18.27 -3.27
CA LYS A 749 -17.40 17.08 -2.41
C LYS A 749 -15.96 16.66 -2.05
N GLY A 750 -15.63 16.63 -0.75
CA GLY A 750 -14.56 15.77 -0.19
C GLY A 750 -13.15 16.34 0.05
N GLY A 751 -12.87 17.63 -0.17
CA GLY A 751 -11.51 18.22 -0.05
C GLY A 751 -11.11 18.86 1.29
N GLY A 752 -12.07 19.12 2.20
CA GLY A 752 -11.89 20.07 3.32
C GLY A 752 -10.75 19.76 4.29
N LEU A 753 -10.67 18.53 4.81
CA LEU A 753 -9.65 18.17 5.82
C LEU A 753 -8.24 18.14 5.25
N LYS A 754 -8.07 17.64 4.02
CA LYS A 754 -6.75 17.56 3.38
C LYS A 754 -6.20 18.97 3.12
N THR A 755 -7.06 19.90 2.69
CA THR A 755 -6.73 21.31 2.54
C THR A 755 -6.38 21.96 3.87
N PHE A 756 -7.17 21.70 4.93
CA PHE A 756 -6.90 22.20 6.27
C PHE A 756 -5.56 21.68 6.84
N LEU A 757 -5.28 20.38 6.74
CA LEU A 757 -4.02 19.80 7.21
C LEU A 757 -2.81 20.28 6.41
N SER A 758 -2.98 20.54 5.10
CA SER A 758 -1.95 21.20 4.28
C SER A 758 -1.67 22.62 4.79
N ALA A 759 -2.72 23.41 5.09
CA ALA A 759 -2.57 24.76 5.61
C ALA A 759 -1.89 24.79 6.99
N VAL A 760 -2.19 23.82 7.86
CA VAL A 760 -1.52 23.66 9.17
C VAL A 760 -0.03 23.29 9.00
N GLN A 761 0.32 22.48 8.01
CA GLN A 761 1.72 22.15 7.71
C GLN A 761 2.50 23.34 7.16
N ASP A 762 1.86 24.15 6.31
CA ASP A 762 2.47 25.33 5.70
C ASP A 762 2.60 26.50 6.71
N ASN A 763 1.62 26.67 7.59
CA ASN A 763 1.62 27.66 8.66
C ASN A 763 0.94 27.12 9.93
N PRO A 764 1.72 26.57 10.89
CA PRO A 764 1.18 26.03 12.14
C PRO A 764 0.39 27.03 12.99
N GLU A 765 0.60 28.34 12.80
CA GLU A 765 -0.14 29.40 13.51
C GLU A 765 -1.65 29.38 13.21
N VAL A 766 -2.07 28.78 12.10
CA VAL A 766 -3.50 28.61 11.76
C VAL A 766 -4.24 27.82 12.84
N LEU A 767 -3.55 26.96 13.59
CA LEU A 767 -4.13 26.22 14.72
C LEU A 767 -4.58 27.13 15.89
N HIS A 768 -4.11 28.37 15.96
CA HIS A 768 -4.57 29.35 16.95
C HIS A 768 -5.91 30.01 16.58
N ASP A 769 -6.35 29.90 15.33
CA ASP A 769 -7.66 30.39 14.92
C ASP A 769 -8.78 29.54 15.54
N ALA A 770 -9.81 30.22 16.06
CA ALA A 770 -11.02 29.60 16.59
C ALA A 770 -11.78 28.79 15.51
N SER A 771 -11.61 29.13 14.22
CA SER A 771 -12.21 28.40 13.10
C SER A 771 -11.63 26.98 12.91
N SER A 772 -10.40 26.72 13.37
CA SER A 772 -9.72 25.42 13.21
C SER A 772 -10.45 24.27 13.91
N ALA A 773 -11.03 24.53 15.08
CA ALA A 773 -11.83 23.55 15.81
C ALA A 773 -13.14 23.23 15.07
N GLN A 774 -13.74 24.22 14.39
CA GLN A 774 -14.95 24.02 13.59
C GLN A 774 -14.67 23.22 12.32
N VAL A 775 -13.58 23.51 11.62
CA VAL A 775 -13.21 22.79 10.39
C VAL A 775 -12.92 21.31 10.69
N THR A 776 -12.14 21.04 11.74
CA THR A 776 -11.87 19.67 12.18
C THR A 776 -13.12 18.96 12.70
N ALA A 777 -13.98 19.65 13.45
CA ALA A 777 -15.27 19.10 13.90
C ALA A 777 -16.18 18.72 12.73
N LYS A 778 -16.29 19.56 11.69
CA LYS A 778 -17.08 19.27 10.49
C LYS A 778 -16.58 18.02 9.77
N GLU A 779 -15.27 17.85 9.65
CA GLU A 779 -14.74 16.64 9.03
C GLU A 779 -14.98 15.40 9.88
N ILE A 780 -14.75 15.49 11.20
CA ILE A 780 -15.02 14.38 12.12
C ILE A 780 -16.50 13.98 12.02
N ALA A 781 -17.42 14.95 12.00
CA ALA A 781 -18.84 14.73 11.79
C ALA A 781 -19.14 14.07 10.44
N ARG A 782 -18.55 14.56 9.35
CA ARG A 782 -18.70 13.99 8.00
C ARG A 782 -18.24 12.52 7.95
N GLN A 783 -17.09 12.23 8.55
CA GLN A 783 -16.55 10.88 8.59
C GLN A 783 -17.44 9.94 9.45
N VAL A 784 -17.95 10.44 10.56
CA VAL A 784 -18.91 9.69 11.39
C VAL A 784 -20.23 9.46 10.64
N SER A 785 -20.71 10.42 9.84
CA SER A 785 -21.88 10.24 8.97
C SER A 785 -21.66 9.11 7.95
N ILE A 786 -20.46 9.02 7.37
CA ILE A 786 -20.09 7.90 6.48
C ILE A 786 -20.16 6.57 7.23
N TYR A 787 -19.56 6.48 8.42
CA TYR A 787 -19.56 5.25 9.21
C TYR A 787 -20.96 4.85 9.69
N THR A 788 -21.86 5.81 9.85
CA THR A 788 -23.25 5.58 10.27
C THR A 788 -24.24 5.46 9.10
N MET A 789 -23.76 5.52 7.84
CA MET A 789 -24.59 5.54 6.62
C MET A 789 -25.67 6.65 6.62
N ARG A 790 -25.36 7.79 7.23
CA ARG A 790 -26.17 9.00 7.11
C ARG A 790 -25.72 9.78 5.89
N ASP A 791 -26.63 10.56 5.32
CA ASP A 791 -26.28 11.45 4.22
C ASP A 791 -25.20 12.43 4.70
N SER A 792 -23.98 12.27 4.19
CA SER A 792 -22.83 13.10 4.57
C SER A 792 -22.93 14.53 4.05
N GLU A 793 -23.94 14.83 3.22
CA GLU A 793 -24.23 16.15 2.69
C GLU A 793 -25.23 16.95 3.55
N GLN A 794 -25.91 16.31 4.52
CA GLN A 794 -26.71 17.05 5.49
C GLN A 794 -25.81 17.73 6.53
N GLU A 795 -26.10 19.00 6.82
CA GLU A 795 -25.41 19.77 7.85
C GLU A 795 -25.58 19.10 9.21
N VAL A 796 -24.48 18.58 9.77
CA VAL A 796 -24.47 17.95 11.08
C VAL A 796 -24.37 19.01 12.16
N ASP A 797 -25.27 18.97 13.13
CA ASP A 797 -25.17 19.78 14.34
C ASP A 797 -23.92 19.37 15.14
N LEU A 798 -22.91 20.25 15.13
CA LEU A 798 -21.61 20.02 15.76
C LEU A 798 -21.65 20.07 17.29
N THR A 799 -22.79 20.47 17.88
CA THR A 799 -22.99 20.49 19.33
C THR A 799 -23.37 19.11 19.88
N LEU A 800 -23.79 18.18 19.02
CA LEU A 800 -24.14 16.81 19.42
C LEU A 800 -22.91 16.01 19.88
N SER A 801 -23.13 15.15 20.88
CA SER A 801 -22.15 14.14 21.29
C SER A 801 -22.14 12.97 20.30
N LEU A 802 -21.05 12.19 20.30
CA LEU A 802 -21.01 10.94 19.52
C LEU A 802 -22.16 9.99 19.92
N GLN A 803 -22.55 9.97 21.19
CA GLN A 803 -23.64 9.12 21.69
C GLN A 803 -24.99 9.58 21.14
N ASP A 804 -25.26 10.89 21.18
CA ASP A 804 -26.50 11.48 20.65
C ASP A 804 -26.58 11.34 19.13
N PHE A 805 -25.42 11.33 18.47
CA PHE A 805 -25.32 11.07 17.03
C PHE A 805 -25.50 9.59 16.66
N GLY A 806 -25.59 8.69 17.65
CA GLY A 806 -25.82 7.25 17.44
C GLY A 806 -24.55 6.44 17.15
N VAL A 807 -23.38 6.94 17.55
CA VAL A 807 -22.10 6.24 17.42
C VAL A 807 -22.00 5.13 18.47
N ASP A 808 -21.81 3.90 18.00
CA ASP A 808 -21.57 2.75 18.86
C ASP A 808 -20.07 2.51 19.13
N SER A 809 -19.76 1.48 19.93
CA SER A 809 -18.38 1.14 20.29
C SER A 809 -17.52 0.68 19.10
N LEU A 810 -18.11 0.15 18.02
CA LEU A 810 -17.38 -0.29 16.83
C LEU A 810 -17.04 0.89 15.92
N VAL A 811 -18.01 1.78 15.67
CA VAL A 811 -17.78 3.02 14.94
C VAL A 811 -16.76 3.90 15.67
N SER A 812 -16.74 3.87 17.01
CA SER A 812 -15.71 4.55 17.81
C SER A 812 -14.29 4.01 17.56
N ILE A 813 -14.16 2.72 17.22
CA ILE A 813 -12.88 2.10 16.86
C ILE A 813 -12.47 2.51 15.44
N GLU A 814 -13.39 2.54 14.47
CA GLU A 814 -13.11 3.08 13.13
C GLU A 814 -12.68 4.54 13.21
N LEU A 815 -13.40 5.34 14.00
CA LEU A 815 -13.10 6.75 14.20
C LEU A 815 -11.72 6.92 14.83
N ARG A 816 -11.35 6.10 15.82
CA ARG A 816 -10.01 6.09 16.40
C ARG A 816 -8.93 5.75 15.38
N ASN A 817 -9.15 4.71 14.57
CA ASN A 817 -8.18 4.27 13.56
C ASN A 817 -8.01 5.32 12.46
N TRP A 818 -9.12 5.88 11.98
CA TRP A 818 -9.13 7.00 11.06
C TRP A 818 -8.48 8.24 11.65
N TRP A 819 -8.73 8.56 12.93
CA TRP A 819 -8.12 9.70 13.62
C TRP A 819 -6.60 9.61 13.59
N LYS A 820 -6.06 8.42 13.86
CA LYS A 820 -4.63 8.16 13.76
C LYS A 820 -4.12 8.38 12.33
N GLN A 821 -4.88 8.02 11.30
CA GLN A 821 -4.48 8.24 9.91
C GLN A 821 -4.60 9.71 9.49
N ALA A 822 -5.69 10.37 9.86
CA ALA A 822 -6.04 11.73 9.50
C ALA A 822 -5.11 12.73 10.18
N PHE A 823 -4.96 12.64 11.50
CA PHE A 823 -4.20 13.61 12.29
C PHE A 823 -2.77 13.13 12.62
N GLY A 824 -2.50 11.82 12.48
CA GLY A 824 -1.20 11.23 12.82
C GLY A 824 -0.89 11.32 14.31
N ALA A 825 -1.92 11.17 15.16
CA ALA A 825 -1.85 11.18 16.62
C ALA A 825 -2.77 10.09 17.19
N ASP A 826 -2.41 9.50 18.33
CA ASP A 826 -3.23 8.50 19.00
C ASP A 826 -4.33 9.14 19.84
N VAL A 827 -5.50 8.51 19.85
CA VAL A 827 -6.63 8.84 20.73
C VAL A 827 -7.21 7.55 21.29
N THR A 828 -7.70 7.56 22.54
CA THR A 828 -8.40 6.40 23.10
C THR A 828 -9.90 6.48 22.81
N VAL A 829 -10.60 5.34 22.79
CA VAL A 829 -12.06 5.32 22.62
C VAL A 829 -12.75 6.11 23.75
N LEU A 830 -12.27 5.97 24.99
CA LEU A 830 -12.76 6.75 26.13
C LEU A 830 -12.58 8.26 25.91
N GLN A 831 -11.43 8.67 25.36
CA GLN A 831 -11.16 10.06 25.02
C GLN A 831 -12.07 10.60 23.92
N LEU A 832 -12.46 9.78 22.94
CA LEU A 832 -13.43 10.15 21.91
C LEU A 832 -14.82 10.34 22.54
N MET A 833 -15.27 9.35 23.31
CA MET A 833 -16.61 9.36 23.93
C MET A 833 -16.78 10.48 24.97
N ASN A 834 -15.71 10.85 25.69
CA ASN A 834 -15.75 11.90 26.71
C ASN A 834 -15.45 13.31 26.16
N SER A 835 -15.39 13.51 24.84
CA SER A 835 -15.12 14.84 24.27
C SER A 835 -16.35 15.76 24.24
N GLY A 836 -17.51 15.28 24.70
CA GLY A 836 -18.73 16.07 24.87
C GLY A 836 -19.49 16.31 23.56
N SER A 837 -18.82 16.83 22.52
CA SER A 837 -19.44 17.15 21.23
C SER A 837 -18.46 16.99 20.05
N PHE A 838 -18.95 17.07 18.81
CA PHE A 838 -18.08 17.17 17.63
C PHE A 838 -17.15 18.39 17.70
N LEU A 839 -17.63 19.52 18.24
CA LEU A 839 -16.79 20.68 18.53
C LEU A 839 -15.68 20.37 19.54
N GLY A 840 -15.99 19.66 20.62
CA GLY A 840 -14.99 19.22 21.60
C GLY A 840 -13.95 18.25 21.00
N LEU A 841 -14.39 17.37 20.09
CA LEU A 841 -13.49 16.53 19.31
C LEU A 841 -12.61 17.35 18.36
N GLY A 842 -13.17 18.33 17.66
CA GLY A 842 -12.42 19.26 16.82
C GLY A 842 -11.32 19.98 17.61
N GLN A 843 -11.67 20.51 18.79
CA GLN A 843 -10.68 21.15 19.67
C GLN A 843 -9.56 20.17 20.08
N LYS A 844 -9.91 18.93 20.41
CA LYS A 844 -8.93 17.90 20.76
C LYS A 844 -7.99 17.57 19.59
N ALA A 845 -8.53 17.48 18.38
CA ALA A 845 -7.73 17.28 17.17
C ALA A 845 -6.76 18.46 16.96
N VAL A 846 -7.24 19.68 17.11
CA VAL A 846 -6.41 20.90 17.07
C VAL A 846 -5.31 20.85 18.14
N ASP A 847 -5.61 20.50 19.39
CA ASP A 847 -4.63 20.43 20.47
C ASP A 847 -3.54 19.38 20.18
N GLN A 848 -3.91 18.24 19.60
CA GLN A 848 -2.94 17.22 19.18
C GLN A 848 -2.08 17.69 18.00
N LEU A 849 -2.67 18.41 17.04
CA LEU A 849 -1.92 19.03 15.94
C LEU A 849 -0.96 20.11 16.47
N LYS A 850 -1.37 20.91 17.47
CA LYS A 850 -0.48 21.89 18.14
C LYS A 850 0.69 21.18 18.81
N GLN A 851 0.44 20.09 19.54
CA GLN A 851 1.53 19.31 20.15
C GLN A 851 2.51 18.73 19.11
N LYS A 852 2.02 18.46 17.89
CA LYS A 852 2.81 17.88 16.81
C LYS A 852 3.61 18.92 16.01
N TYR A 853 3.05 20.11 15.78
CA TYR A 853 3.64 21.13 14.90
C TYR A 853 4.15 22.39 15.61
N LEU A 854 3.76 22.65 16.87
CA LEU A 854 4.12 23.85 17.65
C LEU A 854 4.94 23.53 18.92
N LYS A 855 5.34 22.28 19.16
CA LYS A 855 6.34 21.99 20.21
C LYS A 855 7.74 22.36 19.71
N PRO A 856 8.59 22.97 20.57
CA PRO A 856 9.93 23.43 20.20
C PRO A 856 10.90 22.29 19.86
#